data_AF-A0A1E4YEA4-F1
#
_entry.id   AF-A0A1E4YEA4-F1
#
_cell.length_a   1.000
_cell.length_b   1.000
_cell.length_c   1.000
_cell.angle_alpha   90.00
_cell.angle_beta   90.00
_cell.angle_gamma   90.00
#
_symmetry.space_group_name_H-M   'P 1'
#
loop_
_entity.id
_entity.type
_entity.pdbx_description
1 polymer ?
#
loop_
_entity_poly.entity_id
_entity_poly.type
_entity_poly.pdbx_seq_one_letter_code
_entity_poly.pdbx_strand_id
1 'polypeptide(L)'
;MTSYRLSSGGLVNRSRPLSFQFDGKEMKGLEGDTLAAALLANDQILVGRSFKYHRPRGILTAGSAEPNALVTIGKDGRTEPNTRATVAELYQGMSAVSQNRWPSLKYDFGAINGLFSPFLGAGFYYKTFMWPAAFWEKVYEPLIRRAAGLGKAVMQADPDRYEKAWAHCDLLVIGSGPAGLIAALTAARAGLRVVLADEGFRLGGSLLSEKLTIGGASADVFVQATLEELQSFENVTLMPRTTVFGWYDGNVFGAVEKVQKHVAMPSADLPVERLWRIAAKRAILASGAEERPLVFGGNDRPGVMMAGAMRSYLNRYGVVAGQKVTVFTNGGSGYRTAADLAAAGVEISAILDTRAASADAAPQGVRVVHAASVHATKGKYRISGVIADRGGLDELIACDALAMSGGWSPIIHLACQRGAKPVWSDEKQAFMAPVVSGELEIAGSAAGIESVSGCLADGAQKARRVIESLGRTAHAEDLLEVDGEYDPSFAAIWHVPGAKDKAFVDFQNDVHTKDLGLALREGFGHVEHAKRYTTSGMATDQGKLGNVNAAGIIAGMRGVSPAAVGTTTFRPFYTPVSFGALAGTARDKHAQPVRESPLHGWAKKNGASFVEAGLWYRSSWFARPGERGWRDSVDREVLNVRNNVGICDVSTLGKIEIFGKDAAEFLNRLYSNAFLKLPIGKARYGLMLREDGMVFDDGTTSRLTPDHFFMTTTTAMAGEVMTHMEFCAQTLWPQLDVRFVSSSDQWAQMAIAGPKARLVLEQIVEDDISDAFFPFLGAAEIMLKGGLRARLFRISFSGELAYELAVPAGYGEAVADAIMEAGKAHGICPYGVEALNVLRIEKGHVTHNELDGRTTPDDVGLGRMMSTQKPNFIGKRLSTRFGLTAADRGQLVGLKPIDTAKEIHAGAHILKEGARPSTVNDQGHVSSACFSPTLGHSIALAFLKSGRERIGERVVVWDGLRGEEVAAEVCSPVFVDPDNKKLLG
;
A
#
# COMPACT_ATOMS: atom_id res chain seq x y z
N MET A 1 -30.11 -34.69 -7.62
CA MET A 1 -30.14 -33.22 -7.49
C MET A 1 -30.98 -32.88 -6.27
N THR A 2 -30.62 -31.84 -5.54
CA THR A 2 -31.42 -31.32 -4.41
C THR A 2 -32.70 -30.65 -4.94
N SER A 3 -33.69 -30.39 -4.08
CA SER A 3 -34.91 -29.68 -4.46
C SER A 3 -34.69 -28.22 -4.89
N TYR A 4 -33.56 -27.61 -4.53
CA TYR A 4 -33.28 -26.18 -4.77
C TYR A 4 -32.46 -25.88 -6.03
N ARG A 5 -31.91 -26.91 -6.69
CA ARG A 5 -31.28 -26.80 -8.01
C ARG A 5 -32.28 -27.22 -9.07
N LEU A 6 -32.54 -26.35 -10.05
CA LEU A 6 -33.39 -26.68 -11.18
C LEU A 6 -32.76 -27.78 -12.05
N SER A 7 -33.59 -28.63 -12.65
CA SER A 7 -33.14 -29.71 -13.54
C SER A 7 -32.48 -29.21 -14.83
N SER A 8 -32.87 -28.02 -15.29
CA SER A 8 -32.35 -27.34 -16.47
C SER A 8 -32.14 -25.84 -16.21
N GLY A 9 -31.58 -25.11 -17.19
CA GLY A 9 -31.28 -23.68 -17.07
C GLY A 9 -29.99 -23.37 -16.29
N GLY A 10 -29.73 -22.07 -16.11
CA GLY A 10 -28.47 -21.53 -15.58
C GLY A 10 -27.33 -21.55 -16.60
N LEU A 11 -26.41 -20.61 -16.45
CA LEU A 11 -25.16 -20.48 -17.19
C LEU A 11 -24.01 -21.27 -16.53
N VAL A 12 -24.31 -22.50 -16.13
CA VAL A 12 -23.41 -23.41 -15.40
C VAL A 12 -23.14 -24.68 -16.22
N ASN A 13 -21.96 -25.28 -16.06
CA ASN A 13 -21.62 -26.51 -16.74
C ASN A 13 -22.10 -27.74 -15.96
N ARG A 14 -23.29 -28.23 -16.32
CA ARG A 14 -23.93 -29.39 -15.69
C ARG A 14 -23.17 -30.71 -15.88
N SER A 15 -22.26 -30.79 -16.87
CA SER A 15 -21.42 -31.98 -17.09
C SER A 15 -20.20 -32.06 -16.17
N ARG A 16 -19.87 -30.96 -15.46
CA ARG A 16 -18.71 -30.86 -14.58
C ARG A 16 -19.14 -30.53 -13.14
N PRO A 17 -19.53 -31.54 -12.35
CA PRO A 17 -19.79 -31.36 -10.92
C PRO A 17 -18.48 -31.08 -10.17
N LEU A 18 -18.56 -30.18 -9.20
CA LEU A 18 -17.45 -29.82 -8.30
C LEU A 18 -17.80 -30.22 -6.87
N SER A 19 -16.86 -30.83 -6.16
CA SER A 19 -16.98 -31.10 -4.73
C SER A 19 -16.33 -29.99 -3.91
N PHE A 20 -16.96 -29.56 -2.82
CA PHE A 20 -16.41 -28.57 -1.90
C PHE A 20 -16.86 -28.84 -0.47
N GLN A 21 -16.26 -28.16 0.50
CA GLN A 21 -16.63 -28.24 1.91
C GLN A 21 -17.06 -26.88 2.44
N PHE A 22 -18.15 -26.86 3.22
CA PHE A 22 -18.58 -25.71 3.99
C PHE A 22 -18.77 -26.12 5.45
N ASP A 23 -18.06 -25.47 6.38
CA ASP A 23 -18.08 -25.80 7.81
C ASP A 23 -17.79 -27.29 8.10
N GLY A 24 -16.94 -27.91 7.29
CA GLY A 24 -16.57 -29.33 7.38
C GLY A 24 -17.59 -30.31 6.76
N LYS A 25 -18.72 -29.83 6.24
CA LYS A 25 -19.70 -30.65 5.51
C LYS A 25 -19.38 -30.66 4.03
N GLU A 26 -19.30 -31.85 3.44
CA GLU A 26 -19.17 -32.02 1.99
C GLU A 26 -20.45 -31.62 1.25
N MET A 27 -20.28 -30.90 0.15
CA MET A 27 -21.34 -30.39 -0.71
C MET A 27 -20.93 -30.48 -2.18
N LYS A 28 -21.91 -30.38 -3.08
CA LYS A 28 -21.68 -30.43 -4.54
C LYS A 28 -22.19 -29.17 -5.23
N GLY A 29 -21.37 -28.60 -6.11
CA GLY A 29 -21.76 -27.53 -7.03
C GLY A 29 -21.45 -27.91 -8.47
N LEU A 30 -21.50 -26.93 -9.36
CA LEU A 30 -21.18 -27.06 -10.78
C LEU A 30 -20.12 -26.03 -11.16
N GLU A 31 -19.29 -26.34 -12.16
CA GLU A 31 -18.43 -25.33 -12.77
C GLU A 31 -19.29 -24.16 -13.30
N GLY A 32 -18.89 -22.93 -12.98
CA GLY A 32 -19.67 -21.71 -13.21
C GLY A 32 -20.53 -21.26 -12.03
N ASP A 33 -20.62 -22.04 -10.95
CA ASP A 33 -21.20 -21.57 -9.69
C ASP A 33 -20.27 -20.59 -8.98
N THR A 34 -20.86 -19.68 -8.21
CA THR A 34 -20.19 -19.06 -7.06
C THR A 34 -20.43 -19.92 -5.82
N LEU A 35 -19.62 -19.74 -4.76
CA LEU A 35 -19.85 -20.41 -3.49
C LEU A 35 -21.27 -20.15 -2.97
N ALA A 36 -21.79 -18.93 -3.08
CA ALA A 36 -23.16 -18.60 -2.69
C ALA A 36 -24.22 -19.41 -3.46
N ALA A 37 -24.10 -19.50 -4.79
CA ALA A 37 -25.02 -20.29 -5.61
C ALA A 37 -24.96 -21.78 -5.25
N ALA A 38 -23.75 -22.31 -5.03
CA ALA A 38 -23.55 -23.69 -4.60
C ALA A 38 -24.13 -23.96 -3.21
N LEU A 39 -24.00 -23.03 -2.25
CA LEU A 39 -24.59 -23.15 -0.91
C LEU A 39 -26.12 -23.20 -0.98
N LEU A 40 -26.76 -22.28 -1.73
CA LEU A 40 -28.21 -22.28 -1.91
C LEU A 40 -28.69 -23.58 -2.56
N ALA A 41 -27.98 -24.07 -3.57
CA ALA A 41 -28.29 -25.35 -4.20
C ALA A 41 -28.21 -26.53 -3.22
N ASN A 42 -27.44 -26.45 -2.14
CA ASN A 42 -27.35 -27.49 -1.11
C ASN A 42 -28.28 -27.23 0.10
N ASP A 43 -29.29 -26.37 -0.05
CA ASP A 43 -30.19 -25.94 1.05
C ASP A 43 -29.44 -25.30 2.24
N GLN A 44 -28.28 -24.69 1.98
CA GLN A 44 -27.49 -24.01 2.99
C GLN A 44 -27.81 -22.51 3.00
N ILE A 45 -28.94 -22.15 3.62
CA ILE A 45 -29.39 -20.74 3.67
C ILE A 45 -28.78 -19.93 4.82
N LEU A 46 -28.45 -20.59 5.92
CA LEU A 46 -27.75 -19.98 7.05
C LEU A 46 -26.25 -20.02 6.75
N VAL A 47 -25.64 -18.87 6.52
CA VAL A 47 -24.23 -18.76 6.07
C VAL A 47 -23.34 -18.05 7.08
N GLY A 48 -23.93 -17.21 7.94
CA GLY A 48 -23.17 -16.38 8.87
C GLY A 48 -23.97 -15.97 10.10
N ARG A 49 -23.28 -15.23 10.97
CA ARG A 49 -23.82 -14.60 12.17
C ARG A 49 -23.46 -13.13 12.17
N SER A 50 -24.40 -12.29 12.61
CA SER A 50 -24.20 -10.84 12.62
C SER A 50 -23.14 -10.42 13.65
N PHE A 51 -22.44 -9.32 13.36
CA PHE A 51 -21.27 -8.86 14.12
C PHE A 51 -21.55 -8.59 15.62
N LYS A 52 -22.66 -7.93 15.95
CA LYS A 52 -22.93 -7.43 17.30
C LYS A 52 -23.93 -8.32 18.04
N TYR A 53 -25.03 -8.65 17.35
CA TYR A 53 -26.14 -9.40 17.94
C TYR A 53 -26.06 -10.90 17.71
N HIS A 54 -25.09 -11.39 16.92
CA HIS A 54 -25.00 -12.81 16.55
C HIS A 54 -26.31 -13.37 15.97
N ARG A 55 -27.06 -12.52 15.25
CA ARG A 55 -28.32 -12.94 14.60
C ARG A 55 -28.00 -13.88 13.43
N PRO A 56 -28.82 -14.91 13.18
CA PRO A 56 -28.68 -15.76 11.99
C PRO A 56 -28.72 -14.90 10.72
N ARG A 57 -27.74 -15.06 9.81
CA ARG A 57 -27.70 -14.33 8.54
C ARG A 57 -27.65 -15.28 7.34
N GLY A 58 -28.40 -14.91 6.31
CA GLY A 58 -28.40 -15.55 5.00
C GLY A 58 -27.80 -14.67 3.92
N ILE A 59 -27.66 -15.24 2.72
CA ILE A 59 -27.20 -14.54 1.52
C ILE A 59 -28.24 -13.47 1.14
N LEU A 60 -27.79 -12.25 0.90
CA LEU A 60 -28.67 -11.10 0.63
C LEU A 60 -28.66 -10.67 -0.84
N THR A 61 -27.50 -10.76 -1.49
CA THR A 61 -27.23 -10.25 -2.84
C THR A 61 -26.61 -11.35 -3.73
N ALA A 62 -26.19 -10.99 -4.95
CA ALA A 62 -25.50 -11.90 -5.88
C ALA A 62 -24.18 -11.32 -6.44
N GLY A 63 -23.63 -10.28 -5.80
CA GLY A 63 -22.46 -9.54 -6.28
C GLY A 63 -21.53 -9.04 -5.16
N SER A 64 -20.70 -8.04 -5.46
CA SER A 64 -19.70 -7.49 -4.54
C SER A 64 -20.28 -6.65 -3.40
N ALA A 65 -21.57 -6.31 -3.45
CA ALA A 65 -22.31 -5.62 -2.40
C ALA A 65 -22.75 -6.51 -1.23
N GLU A 66 -22.48 -7.82 -1.26
CA GLU A 66 -22.89 -8.76 -0.22
C GLU A 66 -22.36 -8.36 1.18
N PRO A 67 -23.25 -8.14 2.17
CA PRO A 67 -22.85 -7.78 3.53
C PRO A 67 -22.83 -8.96 4.51
N ASN A 68 -23.52 -10.06 4.22
CA ASN A 68 -23.76 -11.13 5.19
C ASN A 68 -22.89 -12.37 4.96
N ALA A 69 -22.83 -12.85 3.71
CA ALA A 69 -22.21 -14.13 3.36
C ALA A 69 -20.67 -14.04 3.25
N LEU A 70 -20.04 -13.63 4.36
CA LEU A 70 -18.59 -13.56 4.50
C LEU A 70 -18.04 -14.88 5.07
N VAL A 71 -17.08 -15.47 4.35
CA VAL A 71 -16.46 -16.75 4.67
C VAL A 71 -14.95 -16.63 4.68
N THR A 72 -14.29 -17.56 5.37
CA THR A 72 -12.86 -17.80 5.20
C THR A 72 -12.69 -18.95 4.20
N ILE A 73 -11.91 -18.73 3.14
CA ILE A 73 -11.57 -19.77 2.15
C ILE A 73 -10.10 -20.16 2.26
N GLY A 74 -9.76 -21.36 1.77
CA GLY A 74 -8.38 -21.83 1.75
C GLY A 74 -7.90 -22.39 3.09
N LYS A 75 -6.60 -22.72 3.15
CA LYS A 75 -5.92 -23.32 4.30
C LYS A 75 -4.48 -22.80 4.37
N ASP A 76 -3.88 -22.89 5.56
CA ASP A 76 -2.49 -22.50 5.83
C ASP A 76 -2.18 -21.10 5.29
N GLY A 77 -1.00 -20.88 4.68
CA GLY A 77 -0.61 -19.58 4.12
C GLY A 77 -1.50 -19.04 3.00
N ARG A 78 -2.43 -19.85 2.46
CA ARG A 78 -3.43 -19.44 1.45
C ARG A 78 -4.83 -19.21 2.04
N THR A 79 -4.91 -18.96 3.35
CA THR A 79 -6.17 -18.67 4.02
C THR A 79 -6.59 -17.22 3.76
N GLU A 80 -7.78 -17.03 3.17
CA GLU A 80 -8.34 -15.71 2.87
C GLU A 80 -9.64 -15.47 3.65
N PRO A 81 -9.58 -14.71 4.76
CA PRO A 81 -10.77 -14.33 5.53
C PRO A 81 -11.61 -13.27 4.81
N ASN A 82 -12.88 -13.13 5.21
CA ASN A 82 -13.81 -12.10 4.72
C ASN A 82 -14.08 -12.15 3.22
N THR A 83 -13.88 -13.31 2.60
CA THR A 83 -14.27 -13.54 1.22
C THR A 83 -15.79 -13.55 1.12
N ARG A 84 -16.35 -12.79 0.18
CA ARG A 84 -17.79 -12.84 -0.11
C ARG A 84 -18.11 -14.08 -0.92
N ALA A 85 -18.98 -14.93 -0.40
CA ALA A 85 -19.40 -16.15 -1.10
C ALA A 85 -20.03 -15.87 -2.47
N THR A 86 -20.60 -14.68 -2.66
CA THR A 86 -21.27 -14.23 -3.89
C THR A 86 -20.35 -13.96 -5.06
N VAL A 87 -19.06 -13.71 -4.81
CA VAL A 87 -18.04 -13.43 -5.86
C VAL A 87 -16.89 -14.44 -5.84
N ALA A 88 -16.94 -15.43 -4.95
CA ALA A 88 -15.99 -16.52 -4.91
C ALA A 88 -16.40 -17.59 -5.94
N GLU A 89 -15.68 -17.67 -7.06
CA GLU A 89 -15.87 -18.70 -8.08
C GLU A 89 -15.57 -20.08 -7.49
N LEU A 90 -16.49 -21.03 -7.63
CA LEU A 90 -16.34 -22.36 -7.07
C LEU A 90 -15.28 -23.15 -7.85
N TYR A 91 -14.39 -23.83 -7.13
CA TYR A 91 -13.41 -24.75 -7.70
C TYR A 91 -13.40 -26.08 -6.95
N GLN A 92 -12.85 -27.11 -7.61
CA GLN A 92 -12.76 -28.45 -7.05
C GLN A 92 -11.96 -28.47 -5.73
N GLY A 93 -12.55 -29.01 -4.67
CA GLY A 93 -11.91 -29.15 -3.37
C GLY A 93 -11.87 -27.86 -2.54
N MET A 94 -12.62 -26.81 -2.93
CA MET A 94 -12.71 -25.59 -2.13
C MET A 94 -13.13 -25.90 -0.68
N SER A 95 -12.41 -25.29 0.28
CA SER A 95 -12.73 -25.35 1.70
C SER A 95 -13.17 -23.97 2.16
N ALA A 96 -14.40 -23.86 2.65
CA ALA A 96 -14.97 -22.62 3.17
C ALA A 96 -15.46 -22.80 4.61
N VAL A 97 -15.25 -21.79 5.44
CA VAL A 97 -15.67 -21.76 6.84
C VAL A 97 -16.43 -20.47 7.13
N SER A 98 -17.59 -20.59 7.78
CA SER A 98 -18.39 -19.45 8.21
C SER A 98 -17.74 -18.69 9.37
N GLN A 99 -18.03 -17.39 9.44
CA GLN A 99 -17.41 -16.47 10.39
C GLN A 99 -18.36 -16.06 11.52
N ASN A 100 -17.80 -15.46 12.58
CA ASN A 100 -18.53 -14.87 13.72
C ASN A 100 -19.46 -15.85 14.49
N ARG A 101 -19.07 -17.12 14.57
CA ARG A 101 -19.89 -18.18 15.19
C ARG A 101 -19.10 -19.02 16.20
N TRP A 102 -19.72 -19.42 17.31
CA TRP A 102 -19.15 -20.40 18.22
C TRP A 102 -20.18 -21.21 19.02
N PRO A 103 -20.11 -22.57 19.04
CA PRO A 103 -19.21 -23.42 18.27
C PRO A 103 -19.62 -23.60 16.79
N SER A 104 -20.88 -23.34 16.43
CA SER A 104 -21.38 -23.57 15.06
C SER A 104 -22.41 -22.52 14.65
N LEU A 105 -22.78 -22.49 13.36
CA LEU A 105 -23.83 -21.57 12.89
C LEU A 105 -25.17 -21.82 13.57
N LYS A 106 -25.54 -23.07 13.87
CA LYS A 106 -26.84 -23.40 14.49
C LYS A 106 -26.82 -23.18 16.00
N TYR A 107 -25.77 -23.66 16.66
CA TYR A 107 -25.52 -23.55 18.09
C TYR A 107 -24.46 -22.47 18.31
N ASP A 108 -24.90 -21.22 18.41
CA ASP A 108 -24.04 -20.07 18.61
C ASP A 108 -24.32 -19.43 19.97
N PHE A 109 -23.37 -19.50 20.91
CA PHE A 109 -23.53 -18.96 22.25
C PHE A 109 -23.62 -17.43 22.26
N GLY A 110 -22.98 -16.76 21.28
CA GLY A 110 -23.06 -15.31 21.12
C GLY A 110 -24.48 -14.78 20.91
N ALA A 111 -25.42 -15.63 20.48
CA ALA A 111 -26.83 -15.27 20.30
C ALA A 111 -27.51 -14.79 21.60
N ILE A 112 -26.94 -15.08 22.78
CA ILE A 112 -27.39 -14.54 24.08
C ILE A 112 -27.33 -13.01 24.10
N ASN A 113 -26.41 -12.38 23.35
CA ASN A 113 -26.32 -10.92 23.21
C ASN A 113 -27.64 -10.29 22.73
N GLY A 114 -28.45 -11.05 22.00
CA GLY A 114 -29.79 -10.61 21.57
C GLY A 114 -30.72 -10.26 22.74
N LEU A 115 -30.65 -10.99 23.86
CA LEU A 115 -31.45 -10.74 25.07
C LEU A 115 -31.07 -9.42 25.74
N PHE A 116 -29.79 -9.03 25.65
CA PHE A 116 -29.26 -7.79 26.20
C PHE A 116 -29.25 -6.63 25.18
N SER A 117 -29.85 -6.81 24.01
CA SER A 117 -29.78 -5.82 22.93
C SER A 117 -30.30 -4.41 23.26
N PRO A 118 -31.25 -4.18 24.20
CA PRO A 118 -31.60 -2.82 24.65
C PRO A 118 -30.44 -2.04 25.28
N PHE A 119 -29.47 -2.73 25.90
CA PHE A 119 -28.28 -2.11 26.48
C PHE A 119 -27.15 -1.93 25.45
N LEU A 120 -27.21 -2.64 24.33
CA LEU A 120 -26.22 -2.57 23.26
C LEU A 120 -26.66 -1.57 22.18
N GLY A 121 -27.02 -0.34 22.54
CA GLY A 121 -27.31 0.72 21.57
C GLY A 121 -26.06 1.21 20.82
N ALA A 122 -26.23 1.99 19.76
CA ALA A 122 -25.11 2.75 19.17
C ALA A 122 -24.39 3.61 20.23
N GLY A 123 -23.07 3.63 20.21
CA GLY A 123 -22.23 4.38 21.17
C GLY A 123 -22.09 3.78 22.58
N PHE A 124 -22.70 2.64 22.90
CA PHE A 124 -22.66 2.03 24.25
C PHE A 124 -21.23 1.80 24.77
N TYR A 125 -20.34 1.25 23.95
CA TYR A 125 -18.99 0.89 24.39
C TYR A 125 -18.15 2.09 24.80
N TYR A 126 -18.32 3.25 24.14
CA TYR A 126 -17.67 4.51 24.53
C TYR A 126 -18.16 5.01 25.90
N LYS A 127 -19.43 4.76 26.23
CA LYS A 127 -20.05 5.23 27.48
C LYS A 127 -19.74 4.32 28.67
N THR A 128 -19.50 3.03 28.43
CA THR A 128 -19.43 2.02 29.50
C THR A 128 -18.04 1.45 29.75
N PHE A 129 -17.18 1.33 28.73
CA PHE A 129 -15.94 0.55 28.84
C PHE A 129 -14.63 1.36 28.77
N MET A 130 -14.68 2.70 28.62
CA MET A 130 -13.48 3.53 28.51
C MET A 130 -12.76 3.81 29.83
N TRP A 131 -13.36 3.46 30.97
CA TRP A 131 -12.78 3.74 32.28
C TRP A 131 -12.91 2.53 33.22
N PRO A 132 -11.85 2.16 33.98
CA PRO A 132 -10.47 2.68 33.95
C PRO A 132 -9.66 2.21 32.73
N ALA A 133 -8.69 3.01 32.27
CA ALA A 133 -7.89 2.72 31.07
C ALA A 133 -7.19 1.34 31.10
N ALA A 134 -6.65 0.95 32.26
CA ALA A 134 -6.00 -0.36 32.42
C ALA A 134 -6.97 -1.54 32.22
N PHE A 135 -8.26 -1.37 32.53
CA PHE A 135 -9.27 -2.41 32.36
C PHE A 135 -9.74 -2.50 30.90
N TRP A 136 -9.80 -1.36 30.19
CA TRP A 136 -9.99 -1.34 28.75
C TRP A 136 -8.90 -2.17 28.06
N GLU A 137 -7.62 -1.85 28.28
CA GLU A 137 -6.48 -2.50 27.61
C GLU A 137 -6.37 -4.00 27.96
N LYS A 138 -6.55 -4.37 29.23
CA LYS A 138 -6.27 -5.74 29.70
C LYS A 138 -7.48 -6.68 29.65
N VAL A 139 -8.71 -6.19 29.65
CA VAL A 139 -9.92 -7.03 29.79
C VAL A 139 -10.94 -6.76 28.71
N TYR A 140 -11.45 -5.53 28.58
CA TYR A 140 -12.54 -5.25 27.64
C TYR A 140 -12.08 -5.36 26.19
N GLU A 141 -10.96 -4.72 25.83
CA GLU A 141 -10.48 -4.70 24.45
C GLU A 141 -10.13 -6.10 23.92
N PRO A 142 -9.40 -6.97 24.63
CA PRO A 142 -9.12 -8.32 24.14
C PRO A 142 -10.38 -9.16 23.94
N LEU A 143 -11.34 -9.10 24.88
CA LEU A 143 -12.59 -9.85 24.79
C LEU A 143 -13.49 -9.33 23.66
N ILE A 144 -13.63 -8.00 23.54
CA ILE A 144 -14.40 -7.36 22.47
C ILE A 144 -13.75 -7.66 21.12
N ARG A 145 -12.43 -7.52 20.95
CA ARG A 145 -11.76 -7.87 19.68
C ARG A 145 -11.95 -9.33 19.29
N ARG A 146 -11.94 -10.25 20.26
CA ARG A 146 -12.18 -11.67 20.01
C ARG A 146 -13.63 -11.97 19.62
N ALA A 147 -14.59 -11.24 20.17
CA ALA A 147 -16.02 -11.42 19.89
C ALA A 147 -16.50 -10.64 18.65
N ALA A 148 -15.90 -9.48 18.37
CA ALA A 148 -16.28 -8.55 17.32
C ALA A 148 -15.43 -8.72 16.04
N GLY A 149 -14.26 -9.36 16.09
CA GLY A 149 -13.47 -9.61 14.89
C GLY A 149 -14.26 -10.42 13.84
N LEU A 150 -14.19 -9.99 12.57
CA LEU A 150 -14.62 -10.81 11.43
C LEU A 150 -13.62 -11.97 11.21
N GLY A 151 -13.43 -12.43 9.97
CA GLY A 151 -12.49 -13.51 9.65
C GLY A 151 -11.07 -13.27 10.18
N LYS A 152 -10.34 -14.36 10.44
CA LYS A 152 -9.01 -14.34 11.06
C LYS A 152 -7.91 -14.49 10.01
N ALA A 153 -6.92 -13.62 10.06
CA ALA A 153 -5.68 -13.81 9.32
C ALA A 153 -4.85 -14.93 9.96
N VAL A 154 -3.98 -15.54 9.16
CA VAL A 154 -3.02 -16.57 9.57
C VAL A 154 -1.62 -15.97 9.71
N MET A 155 -0.75 -16.61 10.50
CA MET A 155 0.63 -16.14 10.70
C MET A 155 1.63 -16.77 9.71
N GLN A 156 1.20 -17.81 8.99
CA GLN A 156 1.98 -18.43 7.93
C GLN A 156 2.20 -17.45 6.79
N ALA A 157 3.40 -17.47 6.21
CA ALA A 157 3.71 -16.67 5.04
C ALA A 157 2.83 -17.08 3.85
N ASP A 158 2.34 -16.08 3.13
CA ASP A 158 1.63 -16.28 1.87
C ASP A 158 2.61 -16.83 0.81
N PRO A 159 2.42 -18.06 0.31
CA PRO A 159 3.36 -18.67 -0.63
C PRO A 159 3.21 -18.14 -2.07
N ASP A 160 2.20 -17.32 -2.35
CA ASP A 160 1.83 -16.96 -3.71
C ASP A 160 2.58 -15.71 -4.21
N ARG A 161 2.65 -15.60 -5.55
CA ARG A 161 3.30 -14.50 -6.26
C ARG A 161 2.27 -13.47 -6.70
N TYR A 162 2.71 -12.22 -6.75
CA TYR A 162 1.89 -11.09 -7.15
C TYR A 162 2.65 -10.26 -8.19
N GLU A 163 1.91 -9.60 -9.07
CA GLU A 163 2.50 -8.81 -10.16
C GLU A 163 1.89 -7.40 -10.20
N LYS A 164 2.70 -6.44 -10.66
CA LYS A 164 2.25 -5.12 -11.08
C LYS A 164 2.42 -5.00 -12.59
N ALA A 165 1.39 -4.50 -13.27
CA ALA A 165 1.38 -4.33 -14.71
C ALA A 165 0.85 -2.95 -15.11
N TRP A 166 1.23 -2.51 -16.31
CA TRP A 166 0.88 -1.19 -16.85
C TRP A 166 0.22 -1.35 -18.22
N ALA A 167 -0.94 -0.71 -18.40
CA ALA A 167 -1.69 -0.73 -19.66
C ALA A 167 -1.97 0.70 -20.13
N HIS A 168 -2.07 0.86 -21.45
CA HIS A 168 -2.47 2.12 -22.09
C HIS A 168 -3.55 1.86 -23.14
N CYS A 169 -4.62 2.65 -23.13
CA CYS A 169 -5.70 2.53 -24.10
C CYS A 169 -6.23 3.90 -24.55
N ASP A 170 -6.92 3.92 -25.69
CA ASP A 170 -7.69 5.09 -26.11
C ASP A 170 -8.97 5.19 -25.27
N LEU A 171 -9.64 4.07 -25.05
CA LEU A 171 -10.85 3.98 -24.22
C LEU A 171 -10.76 2.84 -23.20
N LEU A 172 -10.97 3.17 -21.93
CA LEU A 172 -11.27 2.19 -20.87
C LEU A 172 -12.79 2.14 -20.64
N VAL A 173 -13.42 0.99 -20.84
CA VAL A 173 -14.83 0.75 -20.48
C VAL A 173 -14.87 -0.05 -19.18
N ILE A 174 -15.55 0.50 -18.16
CA ILE A 174 -15.61 -0.05 -16.80
C ILE A 174 -17.00 -0.63 -16.57
N GLY A 175 -17.10 -1.96 -16.57
CA GLY A 175 -18.35 -2.70 -16.51
C GLY A 175 -18.79 -3.22 -17.88
N SER A 176 -19.22 -4.47 -17.92
CA SER A 176 -19.60 -5.22 -19.13
C SER A 176 -21.11 -5.51 -19.20
N GLY A 177 -21.92 -4.67 -18.56
CA GLY A 177 -23.37 -4.67 -18.75
C GLY A 177 -23.77 -4.20 -20.16
N PRO A 178 -25.08 -3.99 -20.43
CA PRO A 178 -25.56 -3.61 -21.76
C PRO A 178 -24.87 -2.35 -22.31
N ALA A 179 -24.78 -1.28 -21.50
CA ALA A 179 -24.12 -0.04 -21.89
C ALA A 179 -22.61 -0.22 -22.15
N GLY A 180 -21.94 -1.05 -21.35
CA GLY A 180 -20.50 -1.27 -21.48
C GLY A 180 -20.12 -2.09 -22.70
N LEU A 181 -20.86 -3.18 -22.97
CA LEU A 181 -20.63 -4.04 -24.14
C LEU A 181 -20.79 -3.26 -25.44
N ILE A 182 -21.91 -2.54 -25.59
CA ILE A 182 -22.15 -1.78 -26.83
C ILE A 182 -21.18 -0.61 -26.97
N ALA A 183 -20.78 0.04 -25.87
CA ALA A 183 -19.79 1.10 -25.90
C ALA A 183 -18.42 0.59 -26.36
N ALA A 184 -17.99 -0.56 -25.81
CA ALA A 184 -16.75 -1.21 -26.21
C ALA A 184 -16.80 -1.62 -27.69
N LEU A 185 -17.92 -2.20 -28.15
CA LEU A 185 -18.10 -2.62 -29.53
C LEU A 185 -18.05 -1.44 -30.51
N THR A 186 -18.81 -0.38 -30.21
CA THR A 186 -18.84 0.85 -31.01
C THR A 186 -17.43 1.46 -31.15
N ALA A 187 -16.68 1.50 -30.04
CA ALA A 187 -15.30 2.02 -30.04
C ALA A 187 -14.31 1.10 -30.76
N ALA A 188 -14.45 -0.22 -30.62
CA ALA A 188 -13.61 -1.20 -31.29
C ALA A 188 -13.77 -1.13 -32.82
N ARG A 189 -15.02 -1.04 -33.31
CA ARG A 189 -15.35 -0.86 -34.73
C ARG A 189 -14.77 0.44 -35.32
N ALA A 190 -14.64 1.48 -34.50
CA ALA A 190 -13.97 2.74 -34.88
C ALA A 190 -12.42 2.67 -34.81
N GLY A 191 -11.85 1.50 -34.52
CA GLY A 191 -10.40 1.26 -34.48
C GLY A 191 -9.69 1.83 -33.25
N LEU A 192 -10.42 2.16 -32.16
CA LEU A 192 -9.80 2.61 -30.92
C LEU A 192 -9.16 1.43 -30.18
N ARG A 193 -8.05 1.67 -29.47
CA ARG A 193 -7.55 0.68 -28.51
C ARG A 193 -8.46 0.65 -27.28
N VAL A 194 -9.23 -0.43 -27.12
CA VAL A 194 -10.24 -0.56 -26.06
C VAL A 194 -9.80 -1.56 -25.01
N VAL A 195 -9.95 -1.20 -23.73
CA VAL A 195 -9.90 -2.15 -22.61
C VAL A 195 -11.31 -2.22 -22.02
N LEU A 196 -11.90 -3.42 -21.96
CA LEU A 196 -13.17 -3.66 -21.26
C LEU A 196 -12.89 -4.47 -19.99
N ALA A 197 -13.08 -3.85 -18.83
CA ALA A 197 -12.80 -4.46 -17.53
C ALA A 197 -14.08 -4.64 -16.71
N ASP A 198 -14.24 -5.81 -16.11
CA ASP A 198 -15.41 -6.17 -15.29
C ASP A 198 -15.02 -7.08 -14.12
N GLU A 199 -15.60 -6.85 -12.94
CA GLU A 199 -15.29 -7.64 -11.75
C GLU A 199 -15.80 -9.09 -11.82
N GLY A 200 -16.81 -9.34 -12.66
CA GLY A 200 -17.40 -10.65 -12.88
C GLY A 200 -16.47 -11.60 -13.63
N PHE A 201 -16.53 -12.88 -13.28
CA PHE A 201 -15.78 -13.93 -13.95
C PHE A 201 -16.31 -14.28 -15.35
N ARG A 202 -17.54 -13.84 -15.66
CA ARG A 202 -18.16 -13.87 -16.98
C ARG A 202 -18.67 -12.47 -17.30
N LEU A 203 -18.31 -11.97 -18.48
CA LEU A 203 -18.74 -10.66 -18.99
C LEU A 203 -20.22 -10.71 -19.40
N GLY A 204 -20.92 -9.58 -19.30
CA GLY A 204 -22.35 -9.45 -19.61
C GLY A 204 -23.16 -8.69 -18.56
N GLY A 205 -22.60 -8.44 -17.37
CA GLY A 205 -23.26 -7.69 -16.31
C GLY A 205 -24.66 -8.23 -15.97
N SER A 206 -25.65 -7.34 -15.91
CA SER A 206 -27.04 -7.69 -15.59
C SER A 206 -27.72 -8.57 -16.65
N LEU A 207 -27.28 -8.54 -17.91
CA LEU A 207 -27.87 -9.35 -18.99
C LEU A 207 -27.80 -10.86 -18.70
N LEU A 208 -26.79 -11.29 -17.95
CA LEU A 208 -26.63 -12.69 -17.52
C LEU A 208 -27.74 -13.16 -16.55
N SER A 209 -28.49 -12.22 -15.99
CA SER A 209 -29.58 -12.47 -15.04
C SER A 209 -30.97 -12.20 -15.63
N GLU A 210 -31.07 -11.81 -16.90
CA GLU A 210 -32.34 -11.47 -17.56
C GLU A 210 -32.86 -12.60 -18.47
N LYS A 211 -34.18 -12.59 -18.72
CA LYS A 211 -34.86 -13.50 -19.67
C LYS A 211 -35.50 -12.77 -20.87
N LEU A 212 -35.13 -11.50 -21.06
CA LEU A 212 -35.52 -10.69 -22.21
C LEU A 212 -34.81 -11.15 -23.50
N THR A 213 -35.30 -10.67 -24.64
CA THR A 213 -34.67 -10.87 -25.94
C THR A 213 -34.14 -9.55 -26.52
N ILE A 214 -33.02 -9.62 -27.24
CA ILE A 214 -32.35 -8.49 -27.91
C ILE A 214 -32.16 -8.90 -29.37
N GLY A 215 -32.83 -8.21 -30.29
CA GLY A 215 -32.82 -8.56 -31.72
C GLY A 215 -33.35 -9.97 -31.99
N GLY A 216 -34.34 -10.42 -31.21
CA GLY A 216 -34.92 -11.76 -31.32
C GLY A 216 -34.09 -12.91 -30.71
N ALA A 217 -32.87 -12.65 -30.23
CA ALA A 217 -32.04 -13.62 -29.51
C ALA A 217 -32.16 -13.44 -27.99
N SER A 218 -31.94 -14.50 -27.20
CA SER A 218 -31.88 -14.38 -25.74
C SER A 218 -30.67 -13.52 -25.31
N ALA A 219 -30.78 -12.85 -24.16
CA ALA A 219 -29.75 -11.94 -23.66
C ALA A 219 -28.34 -12.58 -23.57
N ASP A 220 -28.25 -13.86 -23.18
CA ASP A 220 -26.99 -14.60 -23.09
C ASP A 220 -26.37 -14.90 -24.47
N VAL A 221 -27.20 -15.18 -25.48
CA VAL A 221 -26.75 -15.38 -26.87
C VAL A 221 -26.24 -14.05 -27.46
N PHE A 222 -26.93 -12.94 -27.20
CA PHE A 222 -26.47 -11.61 -27.59
C PHE A 222 -25.12 -11.25 -26.96
N VAL A 223 -24.95 -11.50 -25.66
CA VAL A 223 -23.67 -11.27 -24.96
C VAL A 223 -22.56 -12.10 -25.60
N GLN A 224 -22.79 -13.39 -25.85
CA GLN A 224 -21.79 -14.26 -26.46
C GLN A 224 -21.37 -13.77 -27.86
N ALA A 225 -22.33 -13.45 -28.73
CA ALA A 225 -22.05 -12.91 -30.07
C ALA A 225 -21.26 -11.59 -30.02
N THR A 226 -21.62 -10.69 -29.09
CA THR A 226 -20.90 -9.43 -28.91
C THR A 226 -19.47 -9.64 -28.43
N LEU A 227 -19.24 -10.59 -27.53
CA LEU A 227 -17.90 -10.92 -27.03
C LEU A 227 -17.04 -11.59 -28.11
N GLU A 228 -17.62 -12.47 -28.94
CA GLU A 228 -16.94 -13.07 -30.09
C GLU A 228 -16.49 -12.00 -31.09
N GLU A 229 -17.35 -11.02 -31.38
CA GLU A 229 -16.98 -9.89 -32.24
C GLU A 229 -15.86 -9.05 -31.59
N LEU A 230 -15.98 -8.70 -30.31
CA LEU A 230 -14.95 -7.97 -29.57
C LEU A 230 -13.60 -8.70 -29.58
N GLN A 231 -13.59 -10.02 -29.44
CA GLN A 231 -12.37 -10.85 -29.48
C GLN A 231 -11.73 -10.91 -30.86
N SER A 232 -12.49 -10.65 -31.93
CA SER A 232 -11.96 -10.62 -33.30
C SER A 232 -11.09 -9.39 -33.60
N PHE A 233 -11.16 -8.35 -32.75
CA PHE A 233 -10.38 -7.12 -32.90
C PHE A 233 -9.03 -7.22 -32.16
N GLU A 234 -7.92 -7.04 -32.88
CA GLU A 234 -6.57 -7.02 -32.29
C GLU A 234 -6.33 -5.85 -31.32
N ASN A 235 -7.12 -4.79 -31.43
CA ASN A 235 -7.08 -3.57 -30.62
C ASN A 235 -7.94 -3.63 -29.35
N VAL A 236 -8.53 -4.78 -29.01
CA VAL A 236 -9.40 -4.96 -27.84
C VAL A 236 -8.75 -5.88 -26.80
N THR A 237 -8.70 -5.43 -25.55
CA THR A 237 -8.37 -6.28 -24.40
C THR A 237 -9.61 -6.49 -23.53
N LEU A 238 -10.02 -7.75 -23.39
CA LEU A 238 -11.07 -8.16 -22.46
C LEU A 238 -10.46 -8.58 -21.13
N MET A 239 -10.92 -7.97 -20.04
CA MET A 239 -10.41 -8.21 -18.67
C MET A 239 -11.56 -8.63 -17.74
N PRO A 240 -12.04 -9.89 -17.83
CA PRO A 240 -12.92 -10.44 -16.80
C PRO A 240 -12.15 -10.58 -15.47
N ARG A 241 -12.87 -10.81 -14.36
CA ARG A 241 -12.28 -10.95 -13.02
C ARG A 241 -11.40 -9.75 -12.61
N THR A 242 -11.68 -8.57 -13.17
CA THR A 242 -10.86 -7.37 -13.01
C THR A 242 -11.70 -6.23 -12.45
N THR A 243 -11.47 -5.90 -11.18
CA THR A 243 -12.16 -4.78 -10.55
C THR A 243 -11.35 -3.51 -10.73
N VAL A 244 -11.89 -2.54 -11.49
CA VAL A 244 -11.37 -1.18 -11.49
C VAL A 244 -11.79 -0.51 -10.19
N PHE A 245 -10.85 -0.29 -9.29
CA PHE A 245 -11.12 0.12 -7.92
C PHE A 245 -10.93 1.62 -7.67
N GLY A 246 -10.22 2.31 -8.56
CA GLY A 246 -9.68 3.64 -8.32
C GLY A 246 -9.55 4.48 -9.60
N TRP A 247 -10.01 5.73 -9.57
CA TRP A 247 -9.73 6.74 -10.59
C TRP A 247 -8.88 7.88 -10.00
N TYR A 248 -7.73 8.15 -10.63
CA TYR A 248 -6.69 9.07 -10.18
C TYR A 248 -6.37 10.13 -11.24
N ASP A 249 -5.55 11.11 -10.88
CA ASP A 249 -5.13 12.20 -11.76
C ASP A 249 -4.38 11.73 -13.02
N GLY A 250 -4.49 12.50 -14.10
CA GLY A 250 -3.95 12.15 -15.42
C GLY A 250 -4.73 11.04 -16.13
N ASN A 251 -6.00 10.84 -15.75
CA ASN A 251 -6.89 9.78 -16.24
C ASN A 251 -6.29 8.37 -16.10
N VAL A 252 -5.72 8.11 -14.92
CA VAL A 252 -5.11 6.83 -14.55
C VAL A 252 -6.04 6.05 -13.64
N PHE A 253 -6.19 4.76 -13.89
CA PHE A 253 -7.05 3.87 -13.15
C PHE A 253 -6.24 2.76 -12.48
N GLY A 254 -6.59 2.46 -11.24
CA GLY A 254 -6.11 1.28 -10.53
C GLY A 254 -7.12 0.14 -10.69
N ALA A 255 -6.67 -1.04 -11.09
CA ALA A 255 -7.49 -2.24 -11.16
C ALA A 255 -6.77 -3.46 -10.59
N VAL A 256 -7.53 -4.44 -10.09
CA VAL A 256 -6.98 -5.72 -9.63
C VAL A 256 -7.63 -6.86 -10.42
N GLU A 257 -6.81 -7.68 -11.06
CA GLU A 257 -7.20 -8.87 -11.79
C GLU A 257 -6.95 -10.11 -10.91
N LYS A 258 -7.98 -10.96 -10.75
CA LYS A 258 -7.85 -12.26 -10.08
C LYS A 258 -7.42 -13.33 -11.09
N VAL A 259 -6.11 -13.55 -11.21
CA VAL A 259 -5.52 -14.46 -12.20
C VAL A 259 -5.69 -15.92 -11.80
N GLN A 260 -5.47 -16.28 -10.53
CA GLN A 260 -5.52 -17.69 -10.07
C GLN A 260 -6.28 -17.91 -8.75
N LYS A 261 -6.98 -16.89 -8.22
CA LYS A 261 -7.82 -17.05 -7.01
C LYS A 261 -9.01 -18.01 -7.19
N HIS A 262 -9.29 -18.41 -8.42
CA HIS A 262 -10.41 -19.27 -8.81
C HIS A 262 -9.99 -20.72 -9.14
N VAL A 263 -8.72 -21.09 -8.93
CA VAL A 263 -8.23 -22.46 -9.18
C VAL A 263 -7.78 -23.13 -7.89
N ALA A 264 -7.89 -24.47 -7.85
CA ALA A 264 -7.53 -25.26 -6.67
C ALA A 264 -6.02 -25.27 -6.38
N MET A 265 -5.21 -25.24 -7.43
CA MET A 265 -3.75 -25.30 -7.35
C MET A 265 -3.15 -24.21 -8.25
N PRO A 266 -2.82 -23.04 -7.69
CA PRO A 266 -2.13 -21.99 -8.43
C PRO A 266 -0.76 -22.47 -8.93
N SER A 267 -0.42 -22.14 -10.18
CA SER A 267 0.92 -22.31 -10.73
C SER A 267 1.88 -21.29 -10.12
N ALA A 268 3.10 -21.72 -9.81
CA ALA A 268 4.18 -20.84 -9.35
C ALA A 268 4.71 -19.90 -10.45
N ASP A 269 4.40 -20.17 -11.72
CA ASP A 269 4.85 -19.38 -12.87
C ASP A 269 3.97 -18.15 -13.12
N LEU A 270 2.76 -18.12 -12.57
CA LEU A 270 1.78 -17.06 -12.74
C LEU A 270 1.51 -16.35 -11.41
N PRO A 271 1.17 -15.06 -11.42
CA PRO A 271 0.70 -14.40 -10.20
C PRO A 271 -0.68 -14.93 -9.80
N VAL A 272 -1.05 -14.85 -8.52
CA VAL A 272 -2.44 -15.11 -8.10
C VAL A 272 -3.35 -13.91 -8.34
N GLU A 273 -2.80 -12.71 -8.22
CA GLU A 273 -3.45 -11.45 -8.53
C GLU A 273 -2.46 -10.49 -9.20
N ARG A 274 -2.99 -9.66 -10.10
CA ARG A 274 -2.22 -8.64 -10.80
C ARG A 274 -2.81 -7.26 -10.54
N LEU A 275 -1.98 -6.35 -10.06
CA LEU A 275 -2.32 -4.94 -9.91
C LEU A 275 -2.03 -4.20 -11.21
N TRP A 276 -3.06 -3.63 -11.81
CA TRP A 276 -2.97 -2.85 -13.04
C TRP A 276 -2.97 -1.35 -12.75
N ARG A 277 -2.04 -0.64 -13.39
CA ARG A 277 -2.14 0.80 -13.64
C ARG A 277 -2.53 1.01 -15.10
N ILE A 278 -3.75 1.47 -15.35
CA ILE A 278 -4.29 1.68 -16.69
C ILE A 278 -4.35 3.18 -16.96
N ALA A 279 -3.56 3.68 -17.91
CA ALA A 279 -3.63 5.06 -18.37
C ALA A 279 -4.50 5.13 -19.63
N ALA A 280 -5.63 5.82 -19.56
CA ALA A 280 -6.61 5.90 -20.65
C ALA A 280 -6.71 7.32 -21.21
N LYS A 281 -6.89 7.50 -22.52
CA LYS A 281 -7.21 8.84 -23.06
C LYS A 281 -8.64 9.27 -22.69
N ARG A 282 -9.58 8.33 -22.70
CA ARG A 282 -10.97 8.48 -22.26
C ARG A 282 -11.42 7.24 -21.50
N ALA A 283 -12.45 7.40 -20.67
CA ALA A 283 -13.08 6.28 -19.98
C ALA A 283 -14.60 6.40 -20.02
N ILE A 284 -15.28 5.26 -19.99
CA ILE A 284 -16.74 5.16 -19.81
C ILE A 284 -17.00 4.32 -18.55
N LEU A 285 -17.66 4.93 -17.57
CA LEU A 285 -18.17 4.25 -16.38
C LEU A 285 -19.55 3.66 -16.68
N ALA A 286 -19.58 2.36 -16.99
CA ALA A 286 -20.79 1.56 -17.22
C ALA A 286 -21.01 0.56 -16.06
N SER A 287 -20.78 1.03 -14.83
CA SER A 287 -20.79 0.23 -13.59
C SER A 287 -22.17 -0.23 -13.12
N GLY A 288 -23.26 0.20 -13.78
CA GLY A 288 -24.62 -0.18 -13.44
C GLY A 288 -25.18 0.51 -12.19
N ALA A 289 -26.19 -0.11 -11.58
CA ALA A 289 -26.85 0.34 -10.36
C ALA A 289 -27.06 -0.84 -9.40
N GLU A 290 -26.99 -0.57 -8.10
CA GLU A 290 -27.23 -1.55 -7.04
C GLU A 290 -28.71 -1.52 -6.61
N GLU A 291 -29.32 -2.69 -6.39
CA GLU A 291 -30.69 -2.76 -5.87
C GLU A 291 -30.70 -2.40 -4.38
N ARG A 292 -31.62 -1.54 -3.96
CA ARG A 292 -31.73 -1.10 -2.56
C ARG A 292 -32.58 -2.05 -1.74
N PRO A 293 -32.14 -2.43 -0.52
CA PRO A 293 -32.98 -3.20 0.38
C PRO A 293 -34.15 -2.36 0.91
N LEU A 294 -35.25 -3.02 1.23
CA LEU A 294 -36.33 -2.42 1.99
C LEU A 294 -36.04 -2.50 3.50
N VAL A 295 -36.29 -1.42 4.23
CA VAL A 295 -36.03 -1.34 5.67
C VAL A 295 -37.33 -1.64 6.45
N PHE A 296 -37.46 -2.87 6.92
CA PHE A 296 -38.66 -3.38 7.59
C PHE A 296 -38.33 -4.39 8.71
N GLY A 297 -39.30 -4.71 9.57
CA GLY A 297 -39.06 -5.58 10.72
C GLY A 297 -38.63 -7.00 10.33
N GLY A 298 -37.45 -7.42 10.78
CA GLY A 298 -36.92 -8.76 10.55
C GLY A 298 -36.38 -8.98 9.12
N ASN A 299 -35.95 -7.91 8.45
CA ASN A 299 -35.38 -7.93 7.11
C ASN A 299 -33.98 -8.57 7.00
N ASP A 300 -33.36 -8.97 8.12
CA ASP A 300 -32.04 -9.59 8.17
C ASP A 300 -32.05 -11.13 8.19
N ARG A 301 -33.23 -11.72 8.27
CA ARG A 301 -33.40 -13.16 8.53
C ARG A 301 -32.97 -14.00 7.32
N PRO A 302 -32.39 -15.20 7.52
CA PRO A 302 -32.05 -16.07 6.40
C PRO A 302 -33.28 -16.44 5.59
N GLY A 303 -33.20 -16.26 4.26
CA GLY A 303 -34.35 -16.38 3.34
C GLY A 303 -34.93 -15.04 2.90
N VAL A 304 -34.63 -13.94 3.59
CA VAL A 304 -34.83 -12.59 3.04
C VAL A 304 -33.66 -12.28 2.12
N MET A 305 -33.94 -11.93 0.86
CA MET A 305 -32.94 -11.67 -0.17
C MET A 305 -33.43 -10.57 -1.11
N MET A 306 -32.51 -9.83 -1.73
CA MET A 306 -32.81 -8.90 -2.81
C MET A 306 -33.52 -9.61 -3.98
N ALA A 307 -34.53 -8.98 -4.56
CA ALA A 307 -35.33 -9.56 -5.64
C ALA A 307 -34.47 -9.83 -6.90
N GLY A 308 -33.65 -8.85 -7.30
CA GLY A 308 -32.67 -9.01 -8.38
C GLY A 308 -31.62 -10.07 -8.09
N ALA A 309 -31.27 -10.31 -6.81
CA ALA A 309 -30.39 -11.41 -6.43
C ALA A 309 -31.07 -12.77 -6.55
N MET A 310 -32.33 -12.92 -6.09
CA MET A 310 -33.10 -14.15 -6.33
C MET A 310 -33.25 -14.44 -7.82
N ARG A 311 -33.55 -13.40 -8.63
CA ARG A 311 -33.61 -13.51 -10.08
C ARG A 311 -32.26 -13.94 -10.69
N SER A 312 -31.15 -13.40 -10.17
CA SER A 312 -29.80 -13.81 -10.58
C SER A 312 -29.50 -15.26 -10.24
N TYR A 313 -29.80 -15.73 -9.02
CA TYR A 313 -29.62 -17.15 -8.65
C TYR A 313 -30.45 -18.08 -9.54
N LEU A 314 -31.68 -17.68 -9.84
CA LEU A 314 -32.56 -18.43 -10.72
C LEU A 314 -32.02 -18.49 -12.16
N ASN A 315 -31.85 -17.33 -12.80
CA ASN A 315 -31.59 -17.24 -14.23
C ASN A 315 -30.15 -17.58 -14.58
N ARG A 316 -29.18 -17.08 -13.80
CA ARG A 316 -27.75 -17.27 -14.06
C ARG A 316 -27.22 -18.59 -13.51
N TYR A 317 -27.74 -19.08 -12.39
CA TYR A 317 -27.18 -20.27 -11.72
C TYR A 317 -28.14 -21.48 -11.67
N GLY A 318 -29.41 -21.30 -12.05
CA GLY A 318 -30.41 -22.38 -12.00
C GLY A 318 -30.74 -22.80 -10.56
N VAL A 319 -30.75 -21.87 -9.61
CA VAL A 319 -30.94 -22.12 -8.17
C VAL A 319 -32.06 -21.25 -7.61
N VAL A 320 -32.90 -21.82 -6.75
CA VAL A 320 -33.96 -21.09 -6.04
C VAL A 320 -33.61 -20.95 -4.55
N ALA A 321 -33.93 -19.80 -3.96
CA ALA A 321 -33.67 -19.53 -2.54
C ALA A 321 -34.74 -20.16 -1.60
N GLY A 322 -35.91 -20.46 -2.14
CA GLY A 322 -37.07 -21.04 -1.46
C GLY A 322 -38.02 -21.67 -2.47
N GLN A 323 -38.92 -22.53 -2.00
CA GLN A 323 -39.96 -23.17 -2.82
C GLN A 323 -41.28 -22.41 -2.77
N LYS A 324 -41.48 -21.61 -1.71
CA LYS A 324 -42.69 -20.81 -1.47
C LYS A 324 -42.30 -19.39 -1.10
N VAL A 325 -42.33 -18.51 -2.09
CA VAL A 325 -41.74 -17.16 -2.02
C VAL A 325 -42.83 -16.11 -1.87
N THR A 326 -42.64 -15.18 -0.93
CA THR A 326 -43.36 -13.90 -0.93
C THR A 326 -42.48 -12.83 -1.57
N VAL A 327 -43.06 -11.90 -2.32
CA VAL A 327 -42.35 -10.75 -2.88
C VAL A 327 -42.83 -9.48 -2.19
N PHE A 328 -41.91 -8.65 -1.70
CA PHE A 328 -42.17 -7.34 -1.13
C PHE A 328 -41.48 -6.26 -1.96
N THR A 329 -42.24 -5.36 -2.59
CA THR A 329 -41.70 -4.46 -3.62
C THR A 329 -42.34 -3.08 -3.55
N ASN A 330 -41.65 -2.12 -4.16
CA ASN A 330 -42.13 -0.76 -4.41
C ASN A 330 -42.14 -0.39 -5.91
N GLY A 331 -41.93 -1.36 -6.80
CA GLY A 331 -41.76 -1.16 -8.24
C GLY A 331 -41.82 -2.46 -9.06
N GLY A 332 -41.69 -2.34 -10.38
CA GLY A 332 -41.83 -3.44 -11.35
C GLY A 332 -40.81 -4.58 -11.21
N SER A 333 -39.61 -4.32 -10.66
CA SER A 333 -38.56 -5.35 -10.45
C SER A 333 -39.06 -6.54 -9.62
N GLY A 334 -39.93 -6.29 -8.63
CA GLY A 334 -40.55 -7.33 -7.83
C GLY A 334 -41.49 -8.23 -8.64
N TYR A 335 -42.31 -7.64 -9.50
CA TYR A 335 -43.23 -8.38 -10.39
C TYR A 335 -42.45 -9.21 -11.39
N ARG A 336 -41.36 -8.65 -11.96
CA ARG A 336 -40.47 -9.41 -12.83
C ARG A 336 -39.87 -10.62 -12.13
N THR A 337 -39.39 -10.43 -10.90
CA THR A 337 -38.83 -11.53 -10.10
C THR A 337 -39.88 -12.59 -9.79
N ALA A 338 -41.12 -12.19 -9.48
CA ALA A 338 -42.25 -13.12 -9.28
C ALA A 338 -42.58 -13.91 -10.55
N ALA A 339 -42.56 -13.26 -11.71
CA ALA A 339 -42.82 -13.90 -13.00
C ALA A 339 -41.76 -14.96 -13.36
N ASP A 340 -40.48 -14.62 -13.22
CA ASP A 340 -39.40 -15.57 -13.50
C ASP A 340 -39.45 -16.77 -12.54
N LEU A 341 -39.68 -16.54 -11.24
CA LEU A 341 -39.83 -17.59 -10.23
C LEU A 341 -41.03 -18.50 -10.51
N ALA A 342 -42.20 -17.91 -10.80
CA ALA A 342 -43.40 -18.67 -11.13
C ALA A 342 -43.23 -19.50 -12.41
N ALA A 343 -42.57 -18.95 -13.44
CA ALA A 343 -42.25 -19.66 -14.68
C ALA A 343 -41.30 -20.86 -14.44
N ALA A 344 -40.47 -20.81 -13.41
CA ALA A 344 -39.61 -21.90 -12.97
C ALA A 344 -40.30 -22.90 -12.02
N GLY A 345 -41.60 -22.73 -11.75
CA GLY A 345 -42.39 -23.62 -10.90
C GLY A 345 -42.29 -23.34 -9.40
N VAL A 346 -41.76 -22.19 -8.99
CA VAL A 346 -41.74 -21.76 -7.58
C VAL A 346 -43.11 -21.20 -7.19
N GLU A 347 -43.65 -21.62 -6.04
CA GLU A 347 -44.93 -21.10 -5.55
C GLU A 347 -44.76 -19.65 -5.07
N ILE A 348 -45.57 -18.73 -5.60
CA ILE A 348 -45.60 -17.33 -5.11
C ILE A 348 -46.79 -17.15 -4.17
N SER A 349 -46.51 -17.00 -2.87
CA SER A 349 -47.54 -16.84 -1.84
C SER A 349 -48.34 -15.55 -2.01
N ALA A 350 -47.64 -14.43 -2.25
CA ALA A 350 -48.22 -13.12 -2.50
C ALA A 350 -47.16 -12.15 -3.03
N ILE A 351 -47.61 -11.13 -3.77
CA ILE A 351 -46.87 -9.91 -4.05
C ILE A 351 -47.44 -8.82 -3.15
N LEU A 352 -46.60 -8.29 -2.26
CA LEU A 352 -46.90 -7.17 -1.37
C LEU A 352 -46.29 -5.92 -2.00
N ASP A 353 -47.13 -5.04 -2.52
CA ASP A 353 -46.72 -3.81 -3.18
C ASP A 353 -47.02 -2.61 -2.28
N THR A 354 -46.00 -1.80 -2.00
CA THR A 354 -46.17 -0.59 -1.19
C THR A 354 -46.98 0.48 -1.92
N ARG A 355 -47.07 0.43 -3.25
CA ARG A 355 -47.83 1.39 -4.06
C ARG A 355 -49.32 1.12 -3.92
N ALA A 356 -50.12 2.19 -3.96
CA ALA A 356 -51.58 2.11 -3.85
C ALA A 356 -52.24 1.44 -5.08
N ALA A 357 -51.60 1.54 -6.24
CA ALA A 357 -51.98 0.86 -7.47
C ALA A 357 -50.71 0.60 -8.31
N SER A 358 -50.75 -0.40 -9.18
CA SER A 358 -49.73 -0.66 -10.19
C SER A 358 -50.34 -1.16 -11.50
N ALA A 359 -49.70 -0.84 -12.63
CA ALA A 359 -49.99 -1.41 -13.94
C ALA A 359 -49.12 -2.65 -14.25
N ASP A 360 -48.20 -3.02 -13.35
CA ASP A 360 -47.32 -4.18 -13.52
C ASP A 360 -48.13 -5.49 -13.57
N ALA A 361 -47.83 -6.34 -14.56
CA ALA A 361 -48.49 -7.62 -14.71
C ALA A 361 -47.98 -8.63 -13.67
N ALA A 362 -48.90 -9.15 -12.83
CA ALA A 362 -48.61 -10.25 -11.93
C ALA A 362 -48.77 -11.61 -12.66
N PRO A 363 -48.05 -12.66 -12.22
CA PRO A 363 -48.23 -13.99 -12.78
C PRO A 363 -49.65 -14.51 -12.54
N GLN A 364 -50.17 -15.31 -13.47
CA GLN A 364 -51.55 -15.82 -13.39
C GLN A 364 -51.79 -16.59 -12.08
N GLY A 365 -52.86 -16.23 -11.35
CA GLY A 365 -53.23 -16.88 -10.10
C GLY A 365 -52.44 -16.43 -8.87
N VAL A 366 -51.46 -15.53 -9.02
CA VAL A 366 -50.72 -14.96 -7.88
C VAL A 366 -51.51 -13.83 -7.22
N ARG A 367 -51.65 -13.90 -5.90
CA ARG A 367 -52.29 -12.86 -5.11
C ARG A 367 -51.42 -11.60 -5.04
N VAL A 368 -51.97 -10.45 -5.39
CA VAL A 368 -51.35 -9.12 -5.22
C VAL A 368 -52.07 -8.35 -4.13
N VAL A 369 -51.33 -7.71 -3.23
CA VAL A 369 -51.84 -6.83 -2.19
C VAL A 369 -51.16 -5.48 -2.33
N HIS A 370 -51.93 -4.47 -2.76
CA HIS A 370 -51.49 -3.08 -2.86
C HIS A 370 -51.58 -2.35 -1.51
N ALA A 371 -50.86 -1.23 -1.41
CA ALA A 371 -50.70 -0.47 -0.18
C ALA A 371 -50.30 -1.36 1.02
N ALA A 372 -49.52 -2.40 0.76
CA ALA A 372 -49.10 -3.38 1.75
C ALA A 372 -47.71 -3.05 2.29
N SER A 373 -47.45 -3.47 3.53
CA SER A 373 -46.15 -3.32 4.18
C SER A 373 -45.82 -4.55 5.02
N VAL A 374 -44.56 -4.93 5.13
CA VAL A 374 -44.13 -6.03 6.01
C VAL A 374 -43.74 -5.46 7.38
N HIS A 375 -44.51 -5.77 8.42
CA HIS A 375 -44.22 -5.29 9.78
C HIS A 375 -43.20 -6.16 10.53
N ALA A 376 -43.19 -7.47 10.26
CA ALA A 376 -42.26 -8.43 10.86
C ALA A 376 -42.14 -9.69 10.01
N THR A 377 -41.09 -10.47 10.22
CA THR A 377 -40.96 -11.82 9.66
C THR A 377 -41.16 -12.88 10.76
N LYS A 378 -41.45 -14.14 10.41
CA LYS A 378 -41.44 -15.33 11.30
C LYS A 378 -40.32 -16.33 10.95
N GLY A 379 -39.98 -17.24 11.86
CA GLY A 379 -38.85 -18.19 11.70
C GLY A 379 -37.54 -17.75 12.38
N LYS A 380 -36.55 -18.64 12.44
CA LYS A 380 -35.25 -18.41 13.13
C LYS A 380 -34.05 -18.59 12.20
N TYR A 381 -33.81 -19.81 11.73
CA TYR A 381 -32.68 -20.13 10.83
C TYR A 381 -33.04 -20.09 9.35
N ARG A 382 -34.33 -19.93 9.06
CA ARG A 382 -34.96 -19.67 7.78
C ARG A 382 -36.26 -18.92 8.08
N ILE A 383 -36.66 -18.02 7.22
CA ILE A 383 -37.99 -17.40 7.29
C ILE A 383 -39.08 -18.46 7.14
N SER A 384 -40.17 -18.33 7.90
CA SER A 384 -41.34 -19.23 7.82
C SER A 384 -42.63 -18.51 7.47
N GLY A 385 -42.56 -17.19 7.28
CA GLY A 385 -43.68 -16.34 6.93
C GLY A 385 -43.40 -14.85 7.16
N VAL A 386 -44.27 -14.01 6.65
CA VAL A 386 -44.27 -12.55 6.85
C VAL A 386 -45.57 -12.11 7.53
N ILE A 387 -45.47 -11.10 8.38
CA ILE A 387 -46.63 -10.37 8.92
C ILE A 387 -46.80 -9.13 8.06
N ALA A 388 -47.78 -9.16 7.17
CA ALA A 388 -48.12 -8.06 6.28
C ALA A 388 -49.22 -7.20 6.91
N ASP A 389 -49.10 -5.88 6.80
CA ASP A 389 -50.21 -4.96 7.07
C ASP A 389 -51.13 -4.87 5.86
N ARG A 390 -52.44 -4.96 6.14
CA ARG A 390 -53.49 -4.76 5.15
C ARG A 390 -54.54 -3.84 5.74
N GLY A 391 -54.41 -2.54 5.47
CA GLY A 391 -55.37 -1.54 5.95
C GLY A 391 -55.43 -1.47 7.47
N GLY A 392 -54.30 -1.62 8.16
CA GLY A 392 -54.20 -1.59 9.62
C GLY A 392 -54.41 -2.92 10.34
N LEU A 393 -54.61 -4.02 9.60
CA LEU A 393 -54.71 -5.38 10.15
C LEU A 393 -53.50 -6.22 9.75
N ASP A 394 -52.89 -6.88 10.73
CA ASP A 394 -51.81 -7.84 10.51
C ASP A 394 -52.36 -9.16 9.94
N GLU A 395 -51.79 -9.60 8.82
CA GLU A 395 -52.02 -10.91 8.21
C GLU A 395 -50.72 -11.72 8.17
N LEU A 396 -50.76 -12.98 8.60
CA LEU A 396 -49.63 -13.90 8.46
C LEU A 396 -49.69 -14.64 7.13
N ILE A 397 -48.68 -14.44 6.28
CA ILE A 397 -48.51 -15.14 5.01
C ILE A 397 -47.35 -16.12 5.15
N ALA A 398 -47.59 -17.41 4.98
CA ALA A 398 -46.56 -18.44 5.06
C ALA A 398 -45.65 -18.43 3.82
N CYS A 399 -44.33 -18.47 4.04
CA CYS A 399 -43.31 -18.52 2.98
C CYS A 399 -41.97 -19.02 3.56
N ASP A 400 -41.12 -19.60 2.71
CA ASP A 400 -39.78 -20.08 3.09
C ASP A 400 -38.63 -19.21 2.55
N ALA A 401 -38.97 -18.20 1.75
CA ALA A 401 -38.12 -17.10 1.31
C ALA A 401 -38.95 -15.82 1.04
N LEU A 402 -38.29 -14.66 1.12
CA LEU A 402 -38.87 -13.34 0.86
C LEU A 402 -37.94 -12.54 -0.08
N ALA A 403 -38.42 -12.24 -1.29
CA ALA A 403 -37.75 -11.35 -2.22
C ALA A 403 -38.09 -9.88 -1.88
N MET A 404 -37.11 -9.01 -1.70
CA MET A 404 -37.34 -7.58 -1.48
C MET A 404 -36.74 -6.70 -2.59
N SER A 405 -37.49 -5.68 -3.02
CA SER A 405 -37.05 -4.71 -4.03
C SER A 405 -37.39 -3.30 -3.57
N GLY A 406 -36.38 -2.47 -3.29
CA GLY A 406 -36.52 -1.09 -2.83
C GLY A 406 -36.09 -0.03 -3.86
N GLY A 407 -36.05 -0.37 -5.14
CA GLY A 407 -35.53 0.48 -6.22
C GLY A 407 -34.00 0.42 -6.35
N TRP A 408 -33.41 1.40 -7.03
CA TRP A 408 -32.00 1.31 -7.48
C TRP A 408 -31.15 2.48 -7.02
N SER A 409 -29.83 2.26 -6.93
CA SER A 409 -28.83 3.29 -6.64
C SER A 409 -27.67 3.19 -7.63
N PRO A 410 -27.47 4.20 -8.50
CA PRO A 410 -26.37 4.22 -9.46
C PRO A 410 -25.00 4.00 -8.80
N ILE A 411 -24.15 3.16 -9.41
CA ILE A 411 -22.81 2.84 -8.88
C ILE A 411 -21.81 3.91 -9.34
N ILE A 412 -21.83 5.06 -8.67
CA ILE A 412 -21.09 6.28 -9.08
C ILE A 412 -19.74 6.47 -8.35
N HIS A 413 -19.27 5.42 -7.67
CA HIS A 413 -18.14 5.47 -6.75
C HIS A 413 -16.90 6.10 -7.38
N LEU A 414 -16.49 5.62 -8.56
CA LEU A 414 -15.30 6.11 -9.25
C LEU A 414 -15.41 7.60 -9.61
N ALA A 415 -16.57 8.05 -10.11
CA ALA A 415 -16.80 9.46 -10.45
C ALA A 415 -16.66 10.40 -9.24
N CYS A 416 -16.90 9.90 -8.03
CA CYS A 416 -16.82 10.68 -6.79
C CYS A 416 -15.43 10.62 -6.11
N GLN A 417 -14.51 9.73 -6.52
CA GLN A 417 -13.24 9.51 -5.80
C GLN A 417 -12.26 10.70 -5.87
N ARG A 418 -12.40 11.56 -6.89
CA ARG A 418 -11.60 12.78 -7.07
C ARG A 418 -12.21 14.02 -6.40
N GLY A 419 -13.10 13.82 -5.43
CA GLY A 419 -13.69 14.90 -4.61
C GLY A 419 -14.96 15.52 -5.16
N ALA A 420 -15.38 15.14 -6.37
CA ALA A 420 -16.68 15.54 -6.91
C ALA A 420 -17.82 14.92 -6.09
N LYS A 421 -18.84 15.73 -5.76
CA LYS A 421 -19.95 15.29 -4.91
C LYS A 421 -21.11 14.79 -5.75
N PRO A 422 -21.75 13.68 -5.37
CA PRO A 422 -22.93 13.20 -6.08
C PRO A 422 -24.10 14.19 -5.97
N VAL A 423 -25.00 14.14 -6.94
CA VAL A 423 -26.14 15.06 -7.05
C VAL A 423 -27.44 14.29 -6.81
N TRP A 424 -28.28 14.75 -5.89
CA TRP A 424 -29.58 14.13 -5.66
C TRP A 424 -30.54 14.40 -6.83
N SER A 425 -31.27 13.38 -7.27
CA SER A 425 -32.37 13.50 -8.23
C SER A 425 -33.69 13.12 -7.58
N ASP A 426 -34.66 14.05 -7.57
CA ASP A 426 -36.02 13.79 -7.08
C ASP A 426 -36.82 12.91 -8.05
N GLU A 427 -36.53 12.94 -9.35
CA GLU A 427 -37.19 12.06 -10.33
C GLU A 427 -36.74 10.60 -10.12
N LYS A 428 -35.43 10.39 -9.99
CA LYS A 428 -34.83 9.05 -9.85
C LYS A 428 -34.79 8.56 -8.40
N GLN A 429 -35.11 9.44 -7.44
CA GLN A 429 -35.02 9.16 -6.00
C GLN A 429 -33.68 8.54 -5.59
N ALA A 430 -32.59 9.06 -6.16
CA ALA A 430 -31.24 8.51 -6.01
C ALA A 430 -30.17 9.60 -6.13
N PHE A 431 -28.97 9.28 -5.65
CA PHE A 431 -27.77 10.09 -5.89
C PHE A 431 -27.18 9.73 -7.26
N MET A 432 -27.12 10.71 -8.14
CA MET A 432 -26.56 10.65 -9.49
C MET A 432 -25.08 11.02 -9.50
N ALA A 433 -24.36 10.58 -10.53
CA ALA A 433 -22.97 10.92 -10.73
C ALA A 433 -22.80 12.45 -10.86
N PRO A 434 -21.73 13.03 -10.28
CA PRO A 434 -21.40 14.41 -10.55
C PRO A 434 -21.09 14.63 -12.03
N VAL A 435 -21.25 15.87 -12.49
CA VAL A 435 -20.59 16.32 -13.73
C VAL A 435 -19.09 16.40 -13.44
N VAL A 436 -18.32 15.54 -14.10
CA VAL A 436 -16.85 15.50 -14.02
C VAL A 436 -16.24 15.96 -15.35
N SER A 437 -14.91 16.08 -15.42
CA SER A 437 -14.21 16.42 -16.68
C SER A 437 -14.62 15.45 -17.80
N GLY A 438 -14.56 15.90 -19.07
CA GLY A 438 -14.86 15.08 -20.25
C GLY A 438 -13.91 13.88 -20.48
N GLU A 439 -13.06 13.57 -19.50
CA GLU A 439 -12.18 12.41 -19.48
C GLU A 439 -12.93 11.12 -19.09
N LEU A 440 -14.00 11.23 -18.29
CA LEU A 440 -14.84 10.13 -17.82
C LEU A 440 -16.31 10.40 -18.14
N GLU A 441 -16.86 9.62 -19.06
CA GLU A 441 -18.30 9.61 -19.35
C GLU A 441 -19.01 8.56 -18.47
N ILE A 442 -20.24 8.85 -18.05
CA ILE A 442 -21.07 7.93 -17.27
C ILE A 442 -22.15 7.38 -18.19
N ALA A 443 -22.35 6.06 -18.21
CA ALA A 443 -23.27 5.41 -19.14
C ALA A 443 -24.20 4.38 -18.47
N GLY A 444 -25.37 4.18 -19.07
CA GLY A 444 -26.38 3.21 -18.65
C GLY A 444 -26.95 3.51 -17.26
N SER A 445 -27.17 2.47 -16.45
CA SER A 445 -27.76 2.64 -15.12
C SER A 445 -26.90 3.42 -14.14
N ALA A 446 -25.59 3.53 -14.38
CA ALA A 446 -24.74 4.45 -13.62
C ALA A 446 -25.09 5.93 -13.89
N ALA A 447 -25.65 6.23 -15.07
CA ALA A 447 -26.18 7.54 -15.45
C ALA A 447 -27.68 7.71 -15.13
N GLY A 448 -28.33 6.71 -14.52
CA GLY A 448 -29.77 6.73 -14.19
C GLY A 448 -30.69 6.27 -15.32
N ILE A 449 -30.15 5.61 -16.35
CA ILE A 449 -30.93 4.97 -17.41
C ILE A 449 -31.26 3.53 -16.99
N GLU A 450 -32.54 3.22 -16.87
CA GLU A 450 -32.98 2.02 -16.15
C GLU A 450 -33.43 0.88 -17.08
N SER A 451 -33.89 1.18 -18.30
CA SER A 451 -34.19 0.14 -19.29
C SER A 451 -32.91 -0.37 -19.96
N VAL A 452 -32.93 -1.63 -20.40
CA VAL A 452 -31.84 -2.26 -21.16
C VAL A 452 -31.72 -1.62 -22.54
N SER A 453 -32.85 -1.36 -23.21
CA SER A 453 -32.90 -0.61 -24.47
C SER A 453 -32.23 0.77 -24.35
N GLY A 454 -32.56 1.50 -23.28
CA GLY A 454 -31.97 2.80 -22.98
C GLY A 454 -30.48 2.70 -22.66
N CYS A 455 -30.06 1.68 -21.92
CA CYS A 455 -28.64 1.45 -21.63
C CYS A 455 -27.84 1.16 -22.90
N LEU A 456 -28.37 0.38 -23.83
CA LEU A 456 -27.73 0.11 -25.11
C LEU A 456 -27.58 1.41 -25.94
N ALA A 457 -28.65 2.20 -26.01
CA ALA A 457 -28.64 3.47 -26.72
C ALA A 457 -27.64 4.47 -26.15
N ASP A 458 -27.65 4.64 -24.82
CA ASP A 458 -26.76 5.57 -24.12
C ASP A 458 -25.30 5.12 -24.22
N GLY A 459 -25.00 3.83 -24.02
CA GLY A 459 -23.65 3.28 -24.19
C GLY A 459 -23.05 3.57 -25.57
N ALA A 460 -23.83 3.32 -26.63
CA ALA A 460 -23.43 3.63 -28.00
C ALA A 460 -23.22 5.14 -28.18
N GLN A 461 -24.13 5.97 -27.70
CA GLN A 461 -24.03 7.43 -27.81
C GLN A 461 -22.78 7.97 -27.10
N LYS A 462 -22.47 7.49 -25.89
CA LYS A 462 -21.27 7.89 -25.13
C LYS A 462 -19.99 7.46 -25.85
N ALA A 463 -19.96 6.26 -26.41
CA ALA A 463 -18.83 5.82 -27.23
C ALA A 463 -18.64 6.71 -28.47
N ARG A 464 -19.71 7.09 -29.18
CA ARG A 464 -19.61 8.03 -30.32
C ARG A 464 -18.97 9.36 -29.91
N ARG A 465 -19.41 9.97 -28.80
CA ARG A 465 -18.80 11.21 -28.28
C ARG A 465 -17.32 11.03 -27.96
N VAL A 466 -16.95 9.91 -27.35
CA VAL A 466 -15.54 9.58 -27.08
C VAL A 466 -14.74 9.49 -28.38
N ILE A 467 -15.23 8.74 -29.37
CA ILE A 467 -14.60 8.56 -30.70
C ILE A 467 -14.37 9.92 -31.37
N GLU A 468 -15.40 10.77 -31.41
CA GLU A 468 -15.34 12.13 -31.97
C GLU A 468 -14.34 13.00 -31.21
N SER A 469 -14.33 12.93 -29.87
CA SER A 469 -13.40 13.70 -29.03
C SER A 469 -11.93 13.30 -29.21
N LEU A 470 -11.68 12.12 -29.78
CA LEU A 470 -10.37 11.60 -30.13
C LEU A 470 -10.03 11.81 -31.62
N GLY A 471 -10.86 12.56 -32.36
CA GLY A 471 -10.64 12.88 -33.77
C GLY A 471 -10.85 11.69 -34.71
N ARG A 472 -11.70 10.73 -34.34
CA ARG A 472 -12.10 9.60 -35.17
C ARG A 472 -13.54 9.76 -35.65
N THR A 473 -13.86 9.12 -36.78
CA THR A 473 -15.22 9.11 -37.33
C THR A 473 -16.06 8.07 -36.58
N ALA A 474 -17.16 8.52 -35.97
CA ALA A 474 -18.14 7.64 -35.37
C ALA A 474 -19.18 7.20 -36.41
N HIS A 475 -19.53 5.91 -36.41
CA HIS A 475 -20.61 5.36 -37.22
C HIS A 475 -21.88 5.20 -36.39
N ALA A 476 -23.03 5.19 -37.09
CA ALA A 476 -24.31 4.94 -36.46
C ALA A 476 -24.47 3.42 -36.22
N GLU A 477 -24.34 2.99 -34.96
CA GLU A 477 -24.83 1.67 -34.56
C GLU A 477 -26.34 1.51 -34.69
N ASP A 478 -26.73 0.42 -35.36
CA ASP A 478 -28.08 -0.12 -35.38
C ASP A 478 -28.37 -0.79 -34.04
N LEU A 479 -29.16 -0.11 -33.21
CA LEU A 479 -29.59 -0.64 -31.92
C LEU A 479 -30.67 -1.70 -32.14
N LEU A 480 -30.44 -2.89 -31.60
CA LEU A 480 -31.39 -3.99 -31.66
C LEU A 480 -32.59 -3.72 -30.75
N GLU A 481 -33.77 -4.13 -31.20
CA GLU A 481 -35.01 -4.08 -30.41
C GLU A 481 -34.92 -4.99 -29.17
N VAL A 482 -35.46 -4.52 -28.06
CA VAL A 482 -35.45 -5.24 -26.78
C VAL A 482 -36.88 -5.57 -26.37
N ASP A 483 -37.21 -6.86 -26.26
CA ASP A 483 -38.54 -7.32 -25.87
C ASP A 483 -38.56 -7.90 -24.47
N GLY A 484 -39.67 -7.69 -23.77
CA GLY A 484 -39.89 -8.22 -22.42
C GLY A 484 -39.21 -7.40 -21.33
N GLU A 485 -39.01 -6.09 -21.53
CA GLU A 485 -38.65 -5.17 -20.46
C GLU A 485 -39.83 -4.97 -19.49
N TYR A 486 -39.54 -4.63 -18.24
CA TYR A 486 -40.54 -4.23 -17.25
C TYR A 486 -40.42 -2.73 -16.98
N ASP A 487 -41.46 -2.11 -16.41
CA ASP A 487 -41.38 -0.70 -16.00
C ASP A 487 -40.38 -0.55 -14.83
N PRO A 488 -39.24 0.14 -15.02
CA PRO A 488 -38.25 0.29 -13.96
C PRO A 488 -38.68 1.25 -12.85
N SER A 489 -39.79 1.97 -13.02
CA SER A 489 -40.28 2.95 -12.05
C SER A 489 -40.57 2.32 -10.68
N PHE A 490 -40.29 3.08 -9.63
CA PHE A 490 -40.57 2.67 -8.25
C PHE A 490 -40.93 3.88 -7.38
N ALA A 491 -41.67 3.62 -6.30
CA ALA A 491 -41.97 4.63 -5.29
C ALA A 491 -40.99 4.51 -4.11
N ALA A 492 -40.18 5.54 -3.87
CA ALA A 492 -39.19 5.49 -2.79
C ALA A 492 -39.85 5.31 -1.41
N ILE A 493 -39.35 4.34 -0.64
CA ILE A 493 -39.73 4.12 0.75
C ILE A 493 -38.46 3.92 1.58
N TRP A 494 -38.22 4.82 2.53
CA TRP A 494 -36.98 4.80 3.31
C TRP A 494 -37.03 3.80 4.47
N HIS A 495 -38.22 3.59 5.03
CA HIS A 495 -38.49 2.56 6.03
C HIS A 495 -39.99 2.31 6.12
N VAL A 496 -40.35 1.12 6.60
CA VAL A 496 -41.73 0.74 6.93
C VAL A 496 -42.08 1.27 8.33
N PRO A 497 -43.07 2.18 8.46
CA PRO A 497 -43.60 2.59 9.76
C PRO A 497 -44.21 1.39 10.51
N GLY A 498 -44.19 1.40 11.84
CA GLY A 498 -44.86 0.35 12.63
C GLY A 498 -44.16 -1.02 12.66
N ALA A 499 -42.90 -1.12 12.22
CA ALA A 499 -42.11 -2.35 12.30
C ALA A 499 -42.12 -2.98 13.72
N LYS A 500 -42.49 -4.26 13.80
CA LYS A 500 -42.65 -5.04 15.05
C LYS A 500 -41.42 -5.88 15.41
N ASP A 501 -40.41 -5.91 14.55
CA ASP A 501 -39.07 -6.48 14.79
C ASP A 501 -38.00 -5.46 14.35
N LYS A 502 -36.71 -5.75 14.56
CA LYS A 502 -35.58 -4.88 14.16
C LYS A 502 -35.57 -4.67 12.65
N ALA A 503 -35.51 -3.41 12.22
CA ALA A 503 -35.42 -3.01 10.82
C ALA A 503 -34.01 -2.51 10.49
N PHE A 504 -33.19 -3.39 9.90
CA PHE A 504 -31.78 -3.13 9.62
C PHE A 504 -31.59 -2.22 8.41
N VAL A 505 -30.61 -1.33 8.52
CA VAL A 505 -30.17 -0.39 7.49
C VAL A 505 -28.75 -0.77 7.01
N ASP A 506 -27.85 -1.04 7.96
CA ASP A 506 -26.55 -1.67 7.71
C ASP A 506 -26.58 -3.08 8.27
N PHE A 507 -26.54 -4.06 7.36
CA PHE A 507 -26.63 -5.46 7.71
C PHE A 507 -25.36 -5.94 8.42
N GLN A 508 -24.17 -5.59 7.94
CA GLN A 508 -22.93 -6.18 8.42
C GLN A 508 -22.56 -5.63 9.82
N ASN A 509 -22.76 -4.33 10.05
CA ASN A 509 -22.47 -3.68 11.33
C ASN A 509 -23.67 -3.67 12.31
N ASP A 510 -24.77 -4.36 11.98
CA ASP A 510 -25.95 -4.48 12.83
C ASP A 510 -26.62 -3.13 13.17
N VAL A 511 -26.60 -2.16 12.23
CA VAL A 511 -27.25 -0.85 12.44
C VAL A 511 -28.70 -0.90 11.98
N HIS A 512 -29.63 -0.53 12.87
CA HIS A 512 -31.06 -0.46 12.56
C HIS A 512 -31.64 0.95 12.73
N THR A 513 -32.86 1.17 12.24
CA THR A 513 -33.54 2.49 12.24
C THR A 513 -33.49 3.22 13.59
N LYS A 514 -33.63 2.50 14.71
CA LYS A 514 -33.58 3.08 16.07
C LYS A 514 -32.21 3.66 16.44
N ASP A 515 -31.12 3.14 15.87
CA ASP A 515 -29.76 3.66 16.12
C ASP A 515 -29.55 5.00 15.41
N LEU A 516 -30.06 5.15 14.18
CA LEU A 516 -30.04 6.43 13.48
C LEU A 516 -30.88 7.46 14.23
N GLY A 517 -32.06 7.07 14.71
CA GLY A 517 -32.89 7.93 15.57
C GLY A 517 -32.20 8.31 16.89
N LEU A 518 -31.44 7.40 17.50
CA LEU A 518 -30.64 7.71 18.69
C LEU A 518 -29.51 8.71 18.37
N ALA A 519 -28.78 8.49 17.28
CA ALA A 519 -27.71 9.40 16.84
C ALA A 519 -28.22 10.83 16.67
N LEU A 520 -29.40 10.99 16.04
CA LEU A 520 -30.06 12.28 15.88
C LEU A 520 -30.44 12.93 17.22
N ARG A 521 -31.06 12.17 18.14
CA ARG A 521 -31.42 12.68 19.47
C ARG A 521 -30.21 13.12 20.29
N GLU A 522 -29.06 12.49 20.08
CA GLU A 522 -27.80 12.84 20.75
C GLU A 522 -26.97 13.90 20.00
N GLY A 523 -27.52 14.54 18.97
CA GLY A 523 -26.89 15.67 18.28
C GLY A 523 -25.98 15.28 17.11
N PHE A 524 -25.90 13.99 16.74
CA PHE A 524 -25.11 13.50 15.60
C PHE A 524 -25.90 13.54 14.28
N GLY A 525 -26.58 14.67 14.00
CA GLY A 525 -27.48 14.80 12.84
C GLY A 525 -26.81 15.01 11.47
N HIS A 526 -25.51 15.26 11.43
CA HIS A 526 -24.72 15.31 10.19
C HIS A 526 -24.37 13.89 9.72
N VAL A 527 -24.44 13.59 8.42
CA VAL A 527 -24.27 12.22 7.88
C VAL A 527 -22.95 11.57 8.30
N GLU A 528 -21.86 12.34 8.30
CA GLU A 528 -20.53 11.88 8.73
C GLU A 528 -20.46 11.60 10.25
N HIS A 529 -21.23 12.32 11.07
CA HIS A 529 -21.35 12.07 12.51
C HIS A 529 -22.22 10.84 12.78
N ALA A 530 -23.38 10.73 12.13
CA ALA A 530 -24.25 9.56 12.22
C ALA A 530 -23.50 8.29 11.80
N LYS A 531 -22.72 8.34 10.71
CA LYS A 531 -21.82 7.26 10.28
C LYS A 531 -20.85 6.85 11.38
N ARG A 532 -20.07 7.78 11.94
CA ARG A 532 -19.06 7.47 12.98
C ARG A 532 -19.69 6.98 14.28
N TYR A 533 -20.82 7.57 14.67
CA TYR A 533 -21.52 7.23 15.89
C TYR A 533 -22.17 5.83 15.82
N THR A 534 -22.79 5.51 14.69
CA THR A 534 -23.53 4.24 14.50
C THR A 534 -22.69 3.14 13.86
N THR A 535 -21.58 3.47 13.22
CA THR A 535 -20.77 2.63 12.31
C THR A 535 -21.44 2.27 10.97
N SER A 536 -22.57 2.89 10.64
CA SER A 536 -23.26 2.67 9.36
C SER A 536 -22.36 3.01 8.17
N GLY A 537 -22.22 2.08 7.22
CA GLY A 537 -21.42 2.23 6.01
C GLY A 537 -19.90 2.13 6.23
N MET A 538 -19.45 1.59 7.36
CA MET A 538 -18.03 1.36 7.67
C MET A 538 -17.60 -0.11 7.53
N ALA A 539 -18.52 -1.00 7.19
CA ALA A 539 -18.29 -2.42 6.98
C ALA A 539 -17.48 -2.72 5.69
N THR A 540 -17.18 -4.00 5.45
CA THR A 540 -16.36 -4.39 4.29
C THR A 540 -17.04 -4.11 2.95
N ASP A 541 -18.37 -4.07 2.91
CA ASP A 541 -19.20 -3.65 1.76
C ASP A 541 -19.18 -2.13 1.53
N GLN A 542 -18.68 -1.33 2.49
CA GLN A 542 -18.59 0.13 2.45
C GLN A 542 -19.96 0.83 2.28
N GLY A 543 -21.02 0.21 2.80
CA GLY A 543 -22.37 0.79 2.80
C GLY A 543 -23.05 0.86 1.44
N LYS A 544 -22.64 0.02 0.47
CA LYS A 544 -23.26 -0.07 -0.87
C LYS A 544 -24.78 -0.19 -0.81
N LEU A 545 -25.30 -0.94 0.16
CA LEU A 545 -26.73 -1.18 0.32
C LEU A 545 -27.41 -0.20 1.31
N GLY A 546 -26.68 0.25 2.33
CA GLY A 546 -27.25 0.95 3.49
C GLY A 546 -27.20 2.47 3.42
N ASN A 547 -26.24 3.06 2.71
CA ASN A 547 -25.95 4.50 2.81
C ASN A 547 -27.11 5.38 2.31
N VAL A 548 -27.73 5.03 1.19
CA VAL A 548 -28.84 5.81 0.63
C VAL A 548 -30.08 5.71 1.52
N ASN A 549 -30.37 4.51 2.04
CA ASN A 549 -31.44 4.32 3.02
C ASN A 549 -31.18 5.10 4.31
N ALA A 550 -29.95 5.07 4.84
CA ALA A 550 -29.58 5.85 6.01
C ALA A 550 -29.77 7.35 5.78
N ALA A 551 -29.35 7.87 4.61
CA ALA A 551 -29.56 9.26 4.24
C ALA A 551 -31.05 9.62 4.14
N GLY A 552 -31.86 8.78 3.49
CA GLY A 552 -33.31 8.96 3.37
C GLY A 552 -34.05 8.92 4.72
N ILE A 553 -33.65 8.01 5.62
CA ILE A 553 -34.21 7.92 6.97
C ILE A 553 -33.85 9.18 7.79
N ILE A 554 -32.58 9.59 7.77
CA ILE A 554 -32.13 10.81 8.47
C ILE A 554 -32.83 12.04 7.91
N ALA A 555 -32.98 12.11 6.58
CA ALA A 555 -33.69 13.20 5.89
C ALA A 555 -35.14 13.29 6.35
N GLY A 556 -35.86 12.15 6.34
CA GLY A 556 -37.24 12.07 6.83
C GLY A 556 -37.37 12.45 8.32
N MET A 557 -36.45 11.98 9.18
CA MET A 557 -36.45 12.34 10.61
C MET A 557 -36.17 13.82 10.86
N ARG A 558 -35.44 14.49 9.97
CA ARG A 558 -35.10 15.92 10.06
C ARG A 558 -36.09 16.84 9.32
N GLY A 559 -36.98 16.28 8.50
CA GLY A 559 -37.86 17.08 7.63
C GLY A 559 -37.12 17.82 6.52
N VAL A 560 -36.01 17.26 6.02
CA VAL A 560 -35.21 17.84 4.91
C VAL A 560 -35.11 16.88 3.73
N SER A 561 -34.63 17.34 2.58
CA SER A 561 -34.37 16.46 1.44
C SER A 561 -33.12 15.58 1.69
N PRO A 562 -33.03 14.39 1.06
CA PRO A 562 -31.80 13.60 1.08
C PRO A 562 -30.57 14.37 0.57
N ALA A 563 -30.77 15.31 -0.36
CA ALA A 563 -29.72 16.22 -0.83
C ALA A 563 -29.06 17.03 0.30
N ALA A 564 -29.86 17.52 1.26
CA ALA A 564 -29.39 18.31 2.40
C ALA A 564 -28.65 17.47 3.46
N VAL A 565 -28.89 16.15 3.49
CA VAL A 565 -28.12 15.21 4.31
C VAL A 565 -26.80 14.88 3.62
N GLY A 566 -26.84 14.70 2.31
CA GLY A 566 -25.69 14.33 1.48
C GLY A 566 -25.26 12.88 1.67
N THR A 567 -24.17 12.51 0.99
CA THR A 567 -23.51 11.21 1.14
C THR A 567 -22.25 11.33 1.99
N THR A 568 -21.73 10.19 2.43
CA THR A 568 -20.36 10.16 2.97
C THR A 568 -19.34 10.15 1.83
N THR A 569 -18.08 10.43 2.15
CA THR A 569 -17.00 10.48 1.14
C THR A 569 -16.76 9.10 0.50
N PHE A 570 -16.72 9.05 -0.84
CA PHE A 570 -16.30 7.87 -1.60
C PHE A 570 -14.77 7.80 -1.66
N ARG A 571 -14.20 6.63 -1.37
CA ARG A 571 -12.74 6.42 -1.37
C ARG A 571 -12.39 5.18 -2.20
N PRO A 572 -11.21 5.15 -2.86
CA PRO A 572 -10.59 3.89 -3.22
C PRO A 572 -10.33 3.08 -1.94
N PHE A 573 -10.48 1.76 -1.96
CA PHE A 573 -10.82 0.91 -3.10
C PHE A 573 -12.34 0.67 -3.21
N TYR A 574 -12.90 0.58 -4.42
CA TYR A 574 -14.31 0.22 -4.65
C TYR A 574 -14.71 -1.08 -3.93
N THR A 575 -13.84 -2.09 -4.03
CA THR A 575 -13.87 -3.33 -3.23
C THR A 575 -12.48 -3.55 -2.60
N PRO A 576 -12.37 -4.31 -1.50
CA PRO A 576 -11.08 -4.62 -0.90
C PRO A 576 -10.07 -5.20 -1.91
N VAL A 577 -8.81 -4.81 -1.76
CA VAL A 577 -7.65 -5.30 -2.53
C VAL A 577 -6.67 -5.95 -1.57
N SER A 578 -6.10 -7.10 -1.93
CA SER A 578 -5.13 -7.79 -1.08
C SER A 578 -3.83 -6.97 -0.92
N PHE A 579 -3.19 -7.09 0.24
CA PHE A 579 -1.87 -6.45 0.43
C PHE A 579 -0.81 -7.07 -0.49
N GLY A 580 -0.94 -8.35 -0.83
CA GLY A 580 -0.08 -9.02 -1.80
C GLY A 580 -0.12 -8.33 -3.17
N ALA A 581 -1.31 -8.03 -3.69
CA ALA A 581 -1.45 -7.31 -4.96
C ALA A 581 -0.81 -5.91 -4.91
N LEU A 582 -0.95 -5.19 -3.78
CA LEU A 582 -0.34 -3.87 -3.58
C LEU A 582 1.19 -3.94 -3.46
N ALA A 583 1.74 -4.98 -2.85
CA ALA A 583 3.18 -5.21 -2.79
C ALA A 583 3.73 -5.56 -4.18
N GLY A 584 3.05 -6.44 -4.92
CA GLY A 584 3.51 -6.97 -6.19
C GLY A 584 4.79 -7.77 -6.00
N THR A 585 5.83 -7.44 -6.77
CA THR A 585 7.14 -8.10 -6.69
C THR A 585 8.04 -7.56 -5.56
N ALA A 586 7.64 -6.49 -4.88
CA ALA A 586 8.40 -5.88 -3.79
C ALA A 586 8.21 -6.67 -2.47
N ARG A 587 8.87 -7.83 -2.36
CA ARG A 587 8.79 -8.76 -1.24
C ARG A 587 10.17 -9.28 -0.85
N ASP A 588 10.37 -9.61 0.43
CA ASP A 588 11.59 -10.22 0.96
C ASP A 588 12.84 -9.41 0.54
N LYS A 589 13.85 -10.09 -0.04
CA LYS A 589 15.09 -9.48 -0.56
C LYS A 589 14.87 -8.58 -1.79
N HIS A 590 13.68 -8.60 -2.38
CA HIS A 590 13.29 -7.78 -3.53
C HIS A 590 12.42 -6.59 -3.11
N ALA A 591 12.20 -6.36 -1.81
CA ALA A 591 11.47 -5.19 -1.33
C ALA A 591 12.13 -3.87 -1.73
N GLN A 592 13.47 -3.87 -1.88
CA GLN A 592 14.27 -2.77 -2.41
C GLN A 592 15.41 -3.32 -3.27
N PRO A 593 15.98 -2.54 -4.21
CA PRO A 593 17.17 -2.95 -4.95
C PRO A 593 18.37 -3.16 -4.03
N VAL A 594 19.18 -4.17 -4.33
CA VAL A 594 20.48 -4.38 -3.69
C VAL A 594 21.58 -3.89 -4.64
N ARG A 595 22.50 -3.09 -4.14
CA ARG A 595 23.70 -2.63 -4.86
C ARG A 595 24.94 -3.33 -4.31
N GLU A 596 25.68 -3.97 -5.20
CA GLU A 596 26.95 -4.65 -4.90
C GLU A 596 28.09 -3.89 -5.55
N SER A 597 29.18 -3.64 -4.81
CA SER A 597 30.35 -2.94 -5.36
C SER A 597 31.05 -3.79 -6.42
N PRO A 598 31.88 -3.20 -7.30
CA PRO A 598 32.73 -3.97 -8.22
C PRO A 598 33.68 -4.95 -7.52
N LEU A 599 33.91 -4.78 -6.22
CA LEU A 599 34.75 -5.65 -5.38
C LEU A 599 33.92 -6.61 -4.52
N HIS A 600 32.59 -6.70 -4.69
CA HIS A 600 31.75 -7.56 -3.86
C HIS A 600 32.12 -9.05 -4.00
N GLY A 601 32.31 -9.52 -5.23
CA GLY A 601 32.79 -10.88 -5.52
C GLY A 601 34.16 -11.15 -4.91
N TRP A 602 35.10 -10.21 -5.10
CA TRP A 602 36.44 -10.25 -4.51
C TRP A 602 36.40 -10.28 -2.96
N ALA A 603 35.53 -9.50 -2.34
CA ALA A 603 35.43 -9.45 -0.90
C ALA A 603 34.89 -10.78 -0.34
N LYS A 604 33.84 -11.32 -1.00
CA LYS A 604 33.22 -12.59 -0.63
C LYS A 604 34.22 -13.75 -0.71
N LYS A 605 35.03 -13.85 -1.77
CA LYS A 605 36.06 -14.90 -1.89
C LYS A 605 37.16 -14.79 -0.83
N ASN A 606 37.37 -13.59 -0.28
CA ASN A 606 38.34 -13.33 0.80
C ASN A 606 37.73 -13.40 2.21
N GLY A 607 36.50 -13.89 2.36
CA GLY A 607 35.87 -14.13 3.67
C GLY A 607 35.13 -12.92 4.26
N ALA A 608 34.70 -11.97 3.43
CA ALA A 608 33.92 -10.83 3.89
C ALA A 608 32.54 -11.24 4.43
N SER A 609 32.18 -10.65 5.57
CA SER A 609 30.79 -10.48 6.00
C SER A 609 30.31 -9.10 5.51
N PHE A 610 29.01 -8.95 5.23
CA PHE A 610 28.47 -7.72 4.64
C PHE A 610 27.49 -7.01 5.58
N VAL A 611 27.45 -5.68 5.49
CA VAL A 611 26.50 -4.80 6.18
C VAL A 611 25.80 -3.88 5.17
N GLU A 612 24.54 -3.57 5.44
CA GLU A 612 23.74 -2.65 4.63
C GLU A 612 24.12 -1.19 4.93
N ALA A 613 24.35 -0.41 3.88
CA ALA A 613 24.60 1.03 3.93
C ALA A 613 23.76 1.73 2.85
N GLY A 614 22.53 2.09 3.21
CA GLY A 614 21.51 2.45 2.21
C GLY A 614 21.20 1.23 1.35
N LEU A 615 21.24 1.38 0.01
CA LEU A 615 21.06 0.26 -0.92
C LEU A 615 22.33 -0.59 -1.10
N TRP A 616 23.49 -0.16 -0.58
CA TRP A 616 24.76 -0.86 -0.77
C TRP A 616 24.99 -1.95 0.26
N TYR A 617 25.55 -3.07 -0.20
CA TYR A 617 26.13 -4.08 0.68
C TYR A 617 27.65 -3.90 0.72
N ARG A 618 28.16 -3.45 1.87
CA ARG A 618 29.58 -3.17 2.10
C ARG A 618 30.24 -4.27 2.92
N SER A 619 31.50 -4.57 2.63
CA SER A 619 32.32 -5.50 3.41
C SER A 619 32.51 -4.95 4.83
N SER A 620 31.91 -5.61 5.82
CA SER A 620 31.90 -5.20 7.23
C SER A 620 33.19 -5.60 7.94
N TRP A 621 33.60 -6.86 7.81
CA TRP A 621 34.88 -7.42 8.26
C TRP A 621 35.22 -8.68 7.45
N PHE A 622 36.46 -9.15 7.54
CA PHE A 622 36.99 -10.33 6.86
C PHE A 622 37.40 -11.41 7.86
N ALA A 623 36.56 -12.44 8.00
CA ALA A 623 36.73 -13.48 9.01
C ALA A 623 37.81 -14.49 8.62
N ARG A 624 38.57 -14.98 9.62
CA ARG A 624 39.52 -16.10 9.46
C ARG A 624 39.09 -17.30 10.32
N PRO A 625 39.42 -18.54 9.89
CA PRO A 625 39.20 -19.72 10.72
C PRO A 625 39.85 -19.59 12.11
N GLY A 626 39.10 -19.92 13.16
CA GLY A 626 39.57 -19.88 14.55
C GLY A 626 39.23 -18.59 15.32
N GLU A 627 38.70 -17.56 14.66
CA GLU A 627 38.20 -16.35 15.32
C GLU A 627 36.82 -16.59 15.94
N ARG A 628 36.58 -16.10 17.16
CA ARG A 628 35.35 -16.40 17.94
C ARG A 628 34.15 -15.56 17.50
N GLY A 629 34.40 -14.44 16.83
CA GLY A 629 33.36 -13.53 16.35
C GLY A 629 33.95 -12.32 15.64
N TRP A 630 33.07 -11.42 15.19
CA TRP A 630 33.41 -10.23 14.42
C TRP A 630 34.48 -9.35 15.09
N ARG A 631 34.46 -9.27 16.42
CA ARG A 631 35.40 -8.47 17.24
C ARG A 631 36.85 -8.91 17.01
N ASP A 632 37.12 -10.22 17.06
CA ASP A 632 38.46 -10.77 16.87
C ASP A 632 39.00 -10.42 15.46
N SER A 633 38.14 -10.51 14.44
CA SER A 633 38.48 -10.14 13.05
C SER A 633 38.82 -8.65 12.93
N VAL A 634 37.95 -7.78 13.46
CA VAL A 634 38.12 -6.31 13.42
C VAL A 634 39.36 -5.89 14.18
N ASP A 635 39.59 -6.43 15.37
CA ASP A 635 40.77 -6.08 16.18
C ASP A 635 42.07 -6.45 15.46
N ARG A 636 42.12 -7.64 14.83
CA ARG A 636 43.24 -8.05 13.98
C ARG A 636 43.42 -7.10 12.79
N GLU A 637 42.35 -6.76 12.10
CA GLU A 637 42.39 -5.88 10.92
C GLU A 637 42.97 -4.50 11.27
N VAL A 638 42.47 -3.88 12.35
CA VAL A 638 42.94 -2.57 12.84
C VAL A 638 44.42 -2.63 13.20
N LEU A 639 44.83 -3.62 14.00
CA LEU A 639 46.23 -3.79 14.38
C LEU A 639 47.13 -4.05 13.17
N ASN A 640 46.65 -4.81 12.17
CA ASN A 640 47.42 -5.04 10.96
C ASN A 640 47.59 -3.78 10.12
N VAL A 641 46.55 -2.98 9.94
CA VAL A 641 46.64 -1.68 9.23
C VAL A 641 47.64 -0.74 9.92
N ARG A 642 47.59 -0.66 11.25
CA ARG A 642 48.50 0.17 12.06
C ARG A 642 49.97 -0.26 11.98
N ASN A 643 50.23 -1.57 11.87
CA ASN A 643 51.60 -2.12 11.90
C ASN A 643 52.19 -2.44 10.52
N ASN A 644 51.33 -2.70 9.53
CA ASN A 644 51.68 -3.21 8.21
C ASN A 644 50.99 -2.38 7.11
N VAL A 645 50.00 -2.99 6.46
CA VAL A 645 49.21 -2.42 5.37
C VAL A 645 47.90 -3.20 5.25
N GLY A 646 46.82 -2.52 4.90
CA GLY A 646 45.54 -3.14 4.58
C GLY A 646 44.91 -2.55 3.34
N ILE A 647 43.98 -3.29 2.75
CA ILE A 647 43.15 -2.88 1.61
C ILE A 647 41.67 -2.86 2.02
N CYS A 648 40.96 -1.78 1.74
CA CYS A 648 39.54 -1.62 2.00
C CYS A 648 38.79 -1.12 0.77
N ASP A 649 37.60 -1.67 0.55
CA ASP A 649 36.73 -1.25 -0.54
C ASP A 649 35.98 0.05 -0.18
N VAL A 650 36.34 1.11 -0.91
CA VAL A 650 35.71 2.44 -0.82
C VAL A 650 35.00 2.81 -2.12
N SER A 651 34.72 1.81 -2.98
CA SER A 651 34.02 1.99 -4.25
C SER A 651 32.60 2.54 -4.09
N THR A 652 32.02 2.50 -2.89
CA THR A 652 30.67 2.99 -2.65
C THR A 652 30.59 4.51 -2.41
N LEU A 653 31.70 5.22 -2.29
CA LEU A 653 31.68 6.69 -2.18
C LEU A 653 31.03 7.31 -3.43
N GLY A 654 30.31 8.42 -3.27
CA GLY A 654 29.85 9.17 -4.42
C GLY A 654 31.05 9.75 -5.17
N LYS A 655 31.03 9.70 -6.50
CA LYS A 655 32.10 10.24 -7.35
C LYS A 655 31.47 11.08 -8.45
N ILE A 656 31.93 12.32 -8.59
CA ILE A 656 31.38 13.28 -9.54
C ILE A 656 32.54 13.92 -10.29
N GLU A 657 32.49 13.82 -11.62
CA GLU A 657 33.39 14.55 -12.51
C GLU A 657 32.81 15.93 -12.77
N ILE A 658 33.62 16.98 -12.63
CA ILE A 658 33.17 18.37 -12.78
C ILE A 658 34.12 19.07 -13.75
N PHE A 659 33.54 19.66 -14.79
CA PHE A 659 34.24 20.28 -15.91
C PHE A 659 33.79 21.72 -16.12
N GLY A 660 34.63 22.54 -16.74
CA GLY A 660 34.28 23.87 -17.23
C GLY A 660 35.09 25.00 -16.60
N LYS A 661 35.11 26.15 -17.26
CA LYS A 661 35.95 27.30 -16.87
C LYS A 661 35.59 27.85 -15.49
N ASP A 662 34.32 27.73 -15.11
CA ASP A 662 33.80 28.20 -13.84
C ASP A 662 33.67 27.10 -12.78
N ALA A 663 34.18 25.88 -13.04
CA ALA A 663 34.10 24.75 -12.10
C ALA A 663 34.69 25.09 -10.72
N ALA A 664 35.83 25.78 -10.68
CA ALA A 664 36.46 26.19 -9.43
C ALA A 664 35.62 27.22 -8.66
N GLU A 665 34.95 28.13 -9.37
CA GLU A 665 34.06 29.13 -8.77
C GLU A 665 32.78 28.48 -8.27
N PHE A 666 32.19 27.56 -9.04
CA PHE A 666 31.04 26.77 -8.62
C PHE A 666 31.32 26.00 -7.32
N LEU A 667 32.42 25.25 -7.27
CA LEU A 667 32.88 24.55 -6.06
C LEU A 667 33.14 25.52 -4.91
N ASN A 668 33.67 26.70 -5.19
CA ASN A 668 33.90 27.73 -4.21
C ASN A 668 32.59 28.32 -3.64
N ARG A 669 31.47 28.29 -4.36
CA ARG A 669 30.17 28.69 -3.80
C ARG A 669 29.49 27.57 -3.02
N LEU A 670 29.67 26.33 -3.46
CA LEU A 670 29.07 25.12 -2.90
C LEU A 670 29.67 24.76 -1.54
N TYR A 671 31.00 24.68 -1.45
CA TYR A 671 31.70 24.34 -0.22
C TYR A 671 31.87 25.56 0.70
N SER A 672 31.97 25.34 2.01
CA SER A 672 32.24 26.39 2.99
C SER A 672 33.69 26.90 2.96
N ASN A 673 34.65 26.03 2.64
CA ASN A 673 36.06 26.36 2.47
C ASN A 673 36.38 26.82 1.03
N ALA A 674 37.58 27.36 0.80
CA ALA A 674 37.96 27.92 -0.49
C ALA A 674 38.39 26.85 -1.50
N PHE A 675 38.02 27.02 -2.78
CA PHE A 675 38.41 26.10 -3.87
C PHE A 675 39.12 26.78 -5.05
N LEU A 676 38.98 28.10 -5.23
CA LEU A 676 39.54 28.85 -6.37
C LEU A 676 41.04 28.62 -6.61
N LYS A 677 41.83 28.56 -5.54
CA LYS A 677 43.29 28.41 -5.57
C LYS A 677 43.78 26.99 -5.33
N LEU A 678 42.92 25.96 -5.45
CA LEU A 678 43.38 24.57 -5.36
C LEU A 678 44.36 24.29 -6.50
N PRO A 679 45.63 23.92 -6.23
CA PRO A 679 46.58 23.59 -7.29
C PRO A 679 46.16 22.35 -8.08
N ILE A 680 46.55 22.28 -9.35
CA ILE A 680 46.46 21.05 -10.13
C ILE A 680 47.35 19.99 -9.47
N GLY A 681 46.91 18.74 -9.47
CA GLY A 681 47.63 17.64 -8.83
C GLY A 681 47.37 17.54 -7.33
N LYS A 682 46.44 18.35 -6.78
CA LYS A 682 46.11 18.39 -5.36
C LYS A 682 44.64 18.15 -5.08
N ALA A 683 44.41 17.57 -3.92
CA ALA A 683 43.12 17.30 -3.32
C ALA A 683 42.85 18.24 -2.12
N ARG A 684 41.58 18.46 -1.82
CA ARG A 684 41.14 19.22 -0.65
C ARG A 684 39.86 18.63 -0.09
N TYR A 685 39.89 18.34 1.20
CA TYR A 685 38.69 18.02 1.97
C TYR A 685 37.83 19.28 2.12
N GLY A 686 36.52 19.16 1.89
CA GLY A 686 35.57 20.25 1.93
C GLY A 686 34.29 19.88 2.66
N LEU A 687 33.63 20.89 3.21
CA LEU A 687 32.40 20.75 3.97
C LEU A 687 31.27 21.53 3.30
N MET A 688 30.24 20.84 2.82
CA MET A 688 29.04 21.44 2.25
C MET A 688 28.04 21.70 3.38
N LEU A 689 27.39 22.86 3.34
CA LEU A 689 26.35 23.20 4.32
C LEU A 689 25.01 23.33 3.62
N ARG A 690 23.95 23.11 4.37
CA ARG A 690 22.62 23.57 3.98
C ARG A 690 22.51 25.08 4.20
N GLU A 691 21.50 25.69 3.62
CA GLU A 691 21.25 27.13 3.78
C GLU A 691 21.10 27.56 5.25
N ASP A 692 20.61 26.67 6.11
CA ASP A 692 20.43 26.90 7.54
C ASP A 692 21.73 26.92 8.36
N GLY A 693 22.86 26.55 7.76
CA GLY A 693 24.20 26.54 8.37
C GLY A 693 24.62 25.18 8.97
N MET A 694 23.78 24.15 8.90
CA MET A 694 24.15 22.80 9.32
C MET A 694 24.96 22.08 8.25
N VAL A 695 25.75 21.10 8.66
CA VAL A 695 26.49 20.25 7.72
C VAL A 695 25.50 19.45 6.86
N PHE A 696 25.70 19.52 5.55
CA PHE A 696 24.93 18.77 4.57
C PHE A 696 25.65 17.48 4.19
N ASP A 697 26.90 17.60 3.75
CA ASP A 697 27.78 16.49 3.39
C ASP A 697 29.24 16.97 3.43
N ASP A 698 30.16 16.03 3.37
CA ASP A 698 31.59 16.28 3.25
C ASP A 698 32.21 15.46 2.11
N GLY A 699 33.51 15.68 1.89
CA GLY A 699 34.28 14.82 1.02
C GLY A 699 35.51 15.51 0.45
N THR A 700 36.23 14.80 -0.41
CA THR A 700 37.47 15.32 -0.99
C THR A 700 37.29 15.63 -2.46
N THR A 701 37.68 16.83 -2.88
CA THR A 701 37.70 17.23 -4.28
C THR A 701 39.13 17.44 -4.75
N SER A 702 39.47 16.80 -5.87
CA SER A 702 40.80 16.80 -6.50
C SER A 702 40.76 17.60 -7.80
N ARG A 703 41.79 18.42 -8.06
CA ARG A 703 41.93 19.16 -9.31
C ARG A 703 42.91 18.43 -10.24
N LEU A 704 42.42 17.85 -11.32
CA LEU A 704 43.20 17.00 -12.23
C LEU A 704 43.78 17.82 -13.40
N THR A 705 43.02 18.77 -13.92
CA THR A 705 43.48 19.75 -14.94
C THR A 705 42.95 21.15 -14.58
N PRO A 706 43.26 22.23 -15.33
CA PRO A 706 42.74 23.57 -15.01
C PRO A 706 41.23 23.62 -14.81
N ASP A 707 40.48 22.91 -15.66
CA ASP A 707 39.02 22.95 -15.75
C ASP A 707 38.38 21.59 -15.45
N HIS A 708 39.09 20.68 -14.76
CA HIS A 708 38.60 19.34 -14.42
C HIS A 708 38.87 19.00 -12.96
N PHE A 709 37.79 18.72 -12.24
CA PHE A 709 37.78 18.30 -10.85
C PHE A 709 37.11 16.93 -10.70
N PHE A 710 37.61 16.16 -9.74
CA PHE A 710 37.03 14.89 -9.31
C PHE A 710 36.63 15.01 -7.86
N MET A 711 35.33 15.00 -7.58
CA MET A 711 34.75 15.11 -6.25
C MET A 711 34.40 13.72 -5.73
N THR A 712 34.71 13.48 -4.46
CA THR A 712 34.18 12.37 -3.67
C THR A 712 33.18 12.90 -2.65
N THR A 713 32.10 12.18 -2.43
CA THR A 713 31.08 12.46 -1.41
C THR A 713 30.87 11.22 -0.55
N THR A 714 30.13 11.36 0.55
CA THR A 714 29.78 10.19 1.34
C THR A 714 28.83 9.23 0.59
N THR A 715 28.88 7.94 0.92
CA THR A 715 28.15 6.87 0.21
C THR A 715 26.64 7.10 0.16
N ALA A 716 26.03 7.48 1.28
CA ALA A 716 24.57 7.63 1.36
C ALA A 716 24.07 8.92 0.68
N MET A 717 24.91 9.96 0.61
CA MET A 717 24.53 11.29 0.16
C MET A 717 24.87 11.57 -1.31
N ALA A 718 25.50 10.63 -2.03
CA ALA A 718 25.89 10.79 -3.43
C ALA A 718 24.76 11.31 -4.34
N GLY A 719 23.55 10.76 -4.21
CA GLY A 719 22.40 11.20 -5.00
C GLY A 719 21.87 12.58 -4.61
N GLU A 720 21.86 12.88 -3.31
CA GLU A 720 21.41 14.17 -2.78
C GLU A 720 22.40 15.30 -3.14
N VAL A 721 23.72 15.05 -3.08
CA VAL A 721 24.73 16.01 -3.54
C VAL A 721 24.60 16.28 -5.03
N MET A 722 24.42 15.26 -5.86
CA MET A 722 24.20 15.44 -7.30
C MET A 722 22.95 16.29 -7.57
N THR A 723 21.84 16.00 -6.89
CA THR A 723 20.59 16.77 -7.00
C THR A 723 20.78 18.22 -6.55
N HIS A 724 21.51 18.43 -5.45
CA HIS A 724 21.82 19.77 -4.95
C HIS A 724 22.71 20.56 -5.91
N MET A 725 23.72 19.92 -6.52
CA MET A 725 24.56 20.53 -7.55
C MET A 725 23.75 20.92 -8.78
N GLU A 726 22.84 20.06 -9.26
CA GLU A 726 21.91 20.37 -10.37
C GLU A 726 21.03 21.57 -10.04
N PHE A 727 20.43 21.61 -8.85
CA PHE A 727 19.65 22.77 -8.41
C PHE A 727 20.49 24.05 -8.41
N CYS A 728 21.70 24.01 -7.85
CA CYS A 728 22.59 25.17 -7.81
C CYS A 728 22.98 25.64 -9.20
N ALA A 729 23.34 24.72 -10.11
CA ALA A 729 23.75 25.05 -11.46
C ALA A 729 22.57 25.57 -12.29
N GLN A 730 21.41 24.92 -12.25
CA GLN A 730 20.27 25.28 -13.09
C GLN A 730 19.45 26.47 -12.57
N THR A 731 19.35 26.62 -11.25
CA THR A 731 18.45 27.61 -10.63
C THR A 731 19.19 28.79 -10.00
N LEU A 732 20.29 28.54 -9.27
CA LEU A 732 20.99 29.61 -8.56
C LEU A 732 22.02 30.32 -9.45
N TRP A 733 22.77 29.56 -10.23
CA TRP A 733 23.87 30.07 -11.04
C TRP A 733 23.89 29.53 -12.49
N PRO A 734 22.78 29.65 -13.26
CA PRO A 734 22.69 29.16 -14.64
C PRO A 734 23.68 29.80 -15.61
N GLN A 735 24.33 30.90 -15.22
CA GLN A 735 25.32 31.61 -16.01
C GLN A 735 26.75 31.01 -15.92
N LEU A 736 27.04 30.12 -14.96
CA LEU A 736 28.39 29.55 -14.80
C LEU A 736 28.65 28.48 -15.87
N ASP A 737 29.82 28.51 -16.50
CA ASP A 737 30.31 27.44 -17.37
C ASP A 737 30.81 26.27 -16.52
N VAL A 738 29.85 25.43 -16.09
CA VAL A 738 30.10 24.21 -15.34
C VAL A 738 29.23 23.07 -15.87
N ARG A 739 29.82 21.88 -16.01
CA ARG A 739 29.13 20.63 -16.35
C ARG A 739 29.65 19.55 -15.44
N PHE A 740 28.79 18.64 -15.01
CA PHE A 740 29.21 17.54 -14.16
C PHE A 740 28.40 16.30 -14.43
N VAL A 741 28.97 15.15 -14.07
CA VAL A 741 28.35 13.84 -14.25
C VAL A 741 28.76 12.94 -13.10
N SER A 742 27.82 12.13 -12.59
CA SER A 742 28.17 11.08 -11.64
C SER A 742 29.02 10.03 -12.35
N SER A 743 30.21 9.79 -11.82
CA SER A 743 31.10 8.68 -12.17
C SER A 743 31.17 7.64 -11.06
N SER A 744 30.19 7.66 -10.13
CA SER A 744 30.18 6.83 -8.92
C SER A 744 30.39 5.34 -9.22
N ASP A 745 29.73 4.84 -10.26
CA ASP A 745 29.72 3.43 -10.64
C ASP A 745 30.79 3.09 -11.70
N GLN A 746 31.47 4.12 -12.23
CA GLN A 746 32.54 3.94 -13.24
C GLN A 746 33.84 3.43 -12.61
N TRP A 747 34.04 3.67 -11.32
CA TRP A 747 35.32 3.46 -10.63
C TRP A 747 35.18 2.45 -9.48
N ALA A 748 35.96 1.37 -9.56
CA ALA A 748 36.33 0.61 -8.36
C ALA A 748 37.44 1.38 -7.64
N GLN A 749 37.30 1.59 -6.33
CA GLN A 749 38.24 2.38 -5.55
C GLN A 749 38.62 1.66 -4.27
N MET A 750 39.92 1.53 -4.05
CA MET A 750 40.49 0.79 -2.93
C MET A 750 41.32 1.75 -2.09
N ALA A 751 41.10 1.76 -0.78
CA ALA A 751 41.99 2.43 0.17
C ALA A 751 43.08 1.43 0.59
N ILE A 752 44.33 1.75 0.29
CA ILE A 752 45.52 1.02 0.72
C ILE A 752 46.16 1.84 1.84
N ALA A 753 46.04 1.38 3.08
CA ALA A 753 46.41 2.14 4.26
C ALA A 753 47.38 1.39 5.18
N GLY A 754 48.33 2.11 5.78
CA GLY A 754 49.33 1.61 6.72
C GLY A 754 50.74 2.08 6.37
N PRO A 755 51.71 1.99 7.30
CA PRO A 755 53.07 2.47 7.08
C PRO A 755 53.78 1.83 5.87
N LYS A 756 53.36 0.63 5.44
CA LYS A 756 53.91 -0.08 4.27
C LYS A 756 53.12 0.14 2.97
N ALA A 757 52.08 0.99 2.97
CA ALA A 757 51.20 1.18 1.81
C ALA A 757 51.95 1.60 0.54
N ARG A 758 52.91 2.53 0.66
CA ARG A 758 53.73 2.99 -0.47
C ARG A 758 54.58 1.86 -1.06
N LEU A 759 55.27 1.09 -0.21
CA LEU A 759 56.13 -0.03 -0.63
C LEU A 759 55.36 -1.07 -1.46
N VAL A 760 54.10 -1.30 -1.12
CA VAL A 760 53.22 -2.20 -1.90
C VAL A 760 52.83 -1.57 -3.23
N LEU A 761 52.42 -0.29 -3.23
CA LEU A 761 51.98 0.37 -4.46
C LEU A 761 53.10 0.62 -5.47
N GLU A 762 54.34 0.87 -5.04
CA GLU A 762 55.51 0.99 -5.94
C GLU A 762 55.79 -0.30 -6.74
N GLN A 763 55.30 -1.44 -6.26
CA GLN A 763 55.38 -2.70 -7.02
C GLN A 763 54.36 -2.78 -8.16
N ILE A 764 53.32 -1.95 -8.16
CA ILE A 764 52.17 -2.03 -9.08
C ILE A 764 52.04 -0.78 -9.95
N VAL A 765 52.37 0.39 -9.42
CA VAL A 765 52.36 1.67 -10.12
C VAL A 765 53.67 1.82 -10.91
N GLU A 766 53.57 2.34 -12.15
CA GLU A 766 54.72 2.65 -13.00
C GLU A 766 55.30 4.04 -12.71
N ASP A 767 54.43 5.01 -12.42
CA ASP A 767 54.82 6.39 -12.08
C ASP A 767 55.48 6.50 -10.68
N ASP A 768 56.28 7.56 -10.47
CA ASP A 768 56.92 7.85 -9.18
C ASP A 768 55.91 8.38 -8.15
N ILE A 769 55.70 7.59 -7.09
CA ILE A 769 54.77 7.90 -5.99
C ILE A 769 55.48 8.21 -4.66
N SER A 770 56.77 8.52 -4.70
CA SER A 770 57.56 8.93 -3.54
C SER A 770 57.06 10.25 -2.94
N ASP A 771 57.44 10.56 -1.70
CA ASP A 771 56.99 11.80 -1.02
C ASP A 771 57.31 13.09 -1.79
N ALA A 772 58.43 13.10 -2.53
CA ALA A 772 58.86 14.25 -3.30
C ALA A 772 57.93 14.54 -4.49
N PHE A 773 57.47 13.50 -5.18
CA PHE A 773 56.65 13.61 -6.39
C PHE A 773 55.14 13.49 -6.11
N PHE A 774 54.76 12.74 -5.08
CA PHE A 774 53.38 12.54 -4.67
C PHE A 774 53.14 12.85 -3.17
N PRO A 775 53.32 14.12 -2.75
CA PRO A 775 53.15 14.56 -1.36
C PRO A 775 51.71 14.41 -0.87
N PHE A 776 51.49 14.52 0.45
CA PHE A 776 50.15 14.44 1.07
C PHE A 776 49.11 15.33 0.35
N LEU A 777 47.88 14.80 0.20
CA LEU A 777 46.82 15.35 -0.65
C LEU A 777 47.22 15.49 -2.13
N GLY A 778 48.16 14.69 -2.61
CA GLY A 778 48.44 14.51 -4.04
C GLY A 778 47.28 13.78 -4.73
N ALA A 779 47.00 14.15 -5.98
CA ALA A 779 45.99 13.52 -6.82
C ALA A 779 46.44 13.55 -8.28
N ALA A 780 46.51 12.41 -8.94
CA ALA A 780 46.90 12.35 -10.35
C ALA A 780 46.26 11.16 -11.06
N GLU A 781 46.16 11.27 -12.38
CA GLU A 781 46.07 10.09 -13.24
C GLU A 781 47.45 9.45 -13.32
N ILE A 782 47.50 8.13 -13.18
CA ILE A 782 48.73 7.34 -13.17
C ILE A 782 48.61 6.12 -14.08
N MET A 783 49.75 5.53 -14.42
CA MET A 783 49.85 4.26 -15.11
C MET A 783 50.19 3.13 -14.13
N LEU A 784 49.43 2.04 -14.18
CA LEU A 784 49.80 0.78 -13.54
C LEU A 784 50.66 -0.06 -14.48
N LYS A 785 51.54 -0.88 -13.90
CA LYS A 785 52.34 -1.86 -14.65
C LYS A 785 51.40 -2.74 -15.47
N GLY A 786 51.69 -2.85 -16.76
CA GLY A 786 50.81 -3.52 -17.72
C GLY A 786 49.89 -2.57 -18.51
N GLY A 787 50.02 -1.24 -18.33
CA GLY A 787 49.41 -0.24 -19.21
C GLY A 787 47.98 0.18 -18.84
N LEU A 788 47.49 -0.19 -17.65
CA LEU A 788 46.17 0.23 -17.18
C LEU A 788 46.23 1.63 -16.56
N ARG A 789 45.47 2.57 -17.12
CA ARG A 789 45.30 3.91 -16.53
C ARG A 789 44.44 3.83 -15.26
N ALA A 790 44.91 4.49 -14.22
CA ALA A 790 44.24 4.58 -12.93
C ALA A 790 44.31 6.01 -12.38
N ARG A 791 43.65 6.25 -11.25
CA ARG A 791 43.78 7.48 -10.49
C ARG A 791 44.25 7.17 -9.10
N LEU A 792 45.24 7.93 -8.64
CA LEU A 792 45.78 7.79 -7.30
C LEU A 792 45.48 9.06 -6.52
N PHE A 793 45.11 8.89 -5.26
CA PHE A 793 44.87 9.97 -4.33
C PHE A 793 45.58 9.68 -3.01
N ARG A 794 46.43 10.58 -2.53
CA ARG A 794 47.09 10.43 -1.22
C ARG A 794 46.22 11.06 -0.12
N ILE A 795 45.14 10.36 0.18
CA ILE A 795 44.12 10.72 1.17
C ILE A 795 44.04 9.58 2.19
N SER A 796 43.75 9.91 3.45
CA SER A 796 43.64 8.92 4.52
C SER A 796 42.44 9.23 5.42
N PHE A 797 41.66 8.19 5.68
CA PHE A 797 40.60 8.19 6.70
C PHE A 797 40.95 7.29 7.91
N SER A 798 42.11 6.62 7.88
CA SER A 798 42.60 5.75 8.96
C SER A 798 43.57 6.45 9.92
N GLY A 799 44.10 7.62 9.54
CA GLY A 799 45.18 8.30 10.25
C GLY A 799 46.57 7.74 10.00
N GLU A 800 46.70 6.73 9.13
CA GLU A 800 47.99 6.21 8.66
C GLU A 800 48.33 6.79 7.28
N LEU A 801 49.57 6.61 6.82
CA LEU A 801 49.90 6.75 5.40
C LEU A 801 48.92 5.92 4.57
N ALA A 802 48.24 6.56 3.63
CA ALA A 802 47.26 5.88 2.80
C ALA A 802 47.16 6.48 1.41
N TYR A 803 46.74 5.62 0.48
CA TYR A 803 46.46 5.95 -0.90
C TYR A 803 45.14 5.33 -1.30
N GLU A 804 44.32 6.09 -2.02
CA GLU A 804 43.14 5.57 -2.69
C GLU A 804 43.45 5.38 -4.17
N LEU A 805 43.36 4.14 -4.64
CA LEU A 805 43.57 3.79 -6.03
C LEU A 805 42.20 3.51 -6.69
N ALA A 806 41.84 4.34 -7.66
CA ALA A 806 40.65 4.17 -8.48
C ALA A 806 41.01 3.62 -9.87
N VAL A 807 40.35 2.53 -10.26
CA VAL A 807 40.48 1.88 -11.57
C VAL A 807 39.09 1.72 -12.21
N PRO A 808 38.98 1.61 -13.54
CA PRO A 808 37.68 1.35 -14.16
C PRO A 808 37.06 0.08 -13.55
N ALA A 809 35.76 0.14 -13.23
CA ALA A 809 35.09 -0.84 -12.36
C ALA A 809 35.34 -2.31 -12.75
N GLY A 810 35.38 -2.62 -14.05
CA GLY A 810 35.63 -3.98 -14.55
C GLY A 810 37.01 -4.56 -14.22
N TYR A 811 37.98 -3.74 -13.81
CA TYR A 811 39.32 -4.18 -13.40
C TYR A 811 39.49 -4.27 -11.87
N GLY A 812 38.48 -3.87 -11.09
CA GLY A 812 38.58 -3.75 -9.63
C GLY A 812 39.12 -5.01 -8.97
N GLU A 813 38.49 -6.16 -9.23
CA GLU A 813 38.89 -7.45 -8.64
C GLU A 813 40.32 -7.88 -9.02
N ALA A 814 40.69 -7.78 -10.29
CA ALA A 814 42.03 -8.14 -10.76
C ALA A 814 43.11 -7.27 -10.13
N VAL A 815 42.85 -5.96 -10.00
CA VAL A 815 43.78 -5.02 -9.36
C VAL A 815 43.85 -5.27 -7.85
N ALA A 816 42.74 -5.58 -7.18
CA ALA A 816 42.75 -5.94 -5.77
C ALA A 816 43.57 -7.21 -5.50
N ASP A 817 43.45 -8.23 -6.36
CA ASP A 817 44.28 -9.44 -6.27
C ASP A 817 45.77 -9.11 -6.48
N ALA A 818 46.11 -8.26 -7.45
CA ALA A 818 47.49 -7.81 -7.68
C ALA A 818 48.07 -7.06 -6.46
N ILE A 819 47.25 -6.20 -5.82
CA ILE A 819 47.62 -5.51 -4.57
C ILE A 819 47.86 -6.50 -3.43
N MET A 820 46.96 -7.46 -3.26
CA MET A 820 47.11 -8.50 -2.25
C MET A 820 48.38 -9.33 -2.48
N GLU A 821 48.69 -9.68 -3.73
CA GLU A 821 49.91 -10.42 -4.08
C GLU A 821 51.18 -9.63 -3.74
N ALA A 822 51.30 -8.39 -4.24
CA ALA A 822 52.44 -7.52 -4.00
C ALA A 822 52.64 -7.24 -2.49
N GLY A 823 51.53 -7.18 -1.74
CA GLY A 823 51.55 -6.91 -0.31
C GLY A 823 51.85 -8.12 0.58
N LYS A 824 51.91 -9.35 0.06
CA LYS A 824 52.10 -10.57 0.89
C LYS A 824 53.36 -10.49 1.75
N ALA A 825 54.48 -10.10 1.17
CA ALA A 825 55.76 -9.95 1.87
C ALA A 825 55.72 -8.85 2.96
N HIS A 826 54.75 -7.95 2.87
CA HIS A 826 54.56 -6.82 3.79
C HIS A 826 53.46 -7.04 4.82
N GLY A 827 52.80 -8.21 4.81
CA GLY A 827 51.73 -8.56 5.74
C GLY A 827 50.39 -7.89 5.42
N ILE A 828 50.08 -7.69 4.13
CA ILE A 828 48.81 -7.07 3.73
C ILE A 828 47.59 -7.91 4.18
N CYS A 829 46.52 -7.23 4.59
CA CYS A 829 45.23 -7.88 4.79
C CYS A 829 44.07 -7.06 4.20
N PRO A 830 42.98 -7.71 3.79
CA PRO A 830 41.73 -7.00 3.60
C PRO A 830 41.21 -6.51 4.96
N TYR A 831 40.54 -5.36 4.98
CA TYR A 831 39.80 -4.88 6.15
C TYR A 831 38.48 -4.24 5.75
N GLY A 832 37.47 -4.41 6.61
CA GLY A 832 36.11 -3.95 6.33
C GLY A 832 35.78 -2.59 6.95
N VAL A 833 34.52 -2.16 6.79
CA VAL A 833 34.05 -0.87 7.28
C VAL A 833 34.03 -0.78 8.81
N GLU A 834 33.95 -1.89 9.55
CA GLU A 834 34.03 -1.86 11.02
C GLU A 834 35.45 -1.54 11.50
N ALA A 835 36.47 -2.15 10.89
CA ALA A 835 37.86 -1.77 11.16
C ALA A 835 38.14 -0.32 10.75
N LEU A 836 37.60 0.12 9.61
CA LEU A 836 37.66 1.53 9.22
C LEU A 836 36.99 2.45 10.26
N ASN A 837 35.86 2.03 10.83
CA ASN A 837 35.14 2.76 11.86
C ASN A 837 35.95 2.87 13.16
N VAL A 838 36.67 1.83 13.56
CA VAL A 838 37.62 1.92 14.70
C VAL A 838 38.74 2.92 14.39
N LEU A 839 39.40 2.78 13.25
CA LEU A 839 40.54 3.62 12.86
C LEU A 839 40.17 5.12 12.80
N ARG A 840 38.97 5.44 12.28
CA ARG A 840 38.50 6.83 12.19
C ARG A 840 38.06 7.39 13.55
N ILE A 841 37.48 6.56 14.43
CA ILE A 841 37.11 6.97 15.81
C ILE A 841 38.38 7.28 16.60
N GLU A 842 39.41 6.45 16.49
CA GLU A 842 40.73 6.70 17.10
C GLU A 842 41.33 8.05 16.67
N LYS A 843 40.98 8.53 15.46
CA LYS A 843 41.43 9.82 14.90
C LYS A 843 40.44 10.97 15.09
N GLY A 844 39.29 10.75 15.72
CA GLY A 844 38.25 11.77 15.87
C GLY A 844 37.63 12.23 14.55
N HIS A 845 37.73 11.42 13.49
CA HIS A 845 37.13 11.73 12.20
C HIS A 845 35.62 11.49 12.24
N VAL A 846 34.88 12.40 11.60
CA VAL A 846 33.42 12.40 11.58
C VAL A 846 32.88 11.60 10.41
N THR A 847 31.68 11.06 10.61
CA THR A 847 30.88 10.37 9.58
C THR A 847 29.41 10.75 9.75
N HIS A 848 28.48 10.08 9.07
CA HIS A 848 27.03 10.30 9.22
C HIS A 848 26.53 10.22 10.67
N ASN A 849 27.22 9.50 11.56
CA ASN A 849 26.87 9.46 12.99
C ASN A 849 27.05 10.83 13.68
N GLU A 850 28.01 11.64 13.20
CA GLU A 850 28.27 13.00 13.68
C GLU A 850 27.69 14.08 12.75
N LEU A 851 27.45 13.74 11.48
CA LEU A 851 26.84 14.60 10.47
C LEU A 851 25.35 14.26 10.30
N ASP A 852 24.60 14.38 11.40
CA ASP A 852 23.21 13.93 11.52
C ASP A 852 22.15 14.96 11.08
N GLY A 853 22.61 16.05 10.43
CA GLY A 853 21.79 17.15 9.99
C GLY A 853 21.40 18.17 11.08
N ARG A 854 21.86 18.00 12.33
CA ARG A 854 21.65 18.93 13.45
C ARG A 854 22.93 19.62 13.90
N THR A 855 24.07 19.17 13.36
CA THR A 855 25.39 19.64 13.73
C THR A 855 25.89 20.73 12.78
N THR A 856 26.49 21.75 13.37
CA THR A 856 27.21 22.80 12.65
C THR A 856 28.67 22.39 12.45
N PRO A 857 29.41 23.05 11.55
CA PRO A 857 30.85 22.82 11.41
C PRO A 857 31.62 22.98 12.73
N ASP A 858 31.22 23.93 13.59
CA ASP A 858 31.88 24.15 14.88
C ASP A 858 31.59 23.04 15.90
N ASP A 859 30.35 22.54 15.92
CA ASP A 859 29.96 21.42 16.80
C ASP A 859 30.86 20.21 16.56
N VAL A 860 31.18 19.91 15.30
CA VAL A 860 32.07 18.79 14.92
C VAL A 860 33.56 19.13 14.92
N GLY A 861 33.95 20.31 15.42
CA GLY A 861 35.36 20.72 15.50
C GLY A 861 35.98 21.18 14.17
N LEU A 862 35.18 21.31 13.11
CA LEU A 862 35.59 21.75 11.77
C LEU A 862 35.25 23.22 11.49
N GLY A 863 34.88 24.01 12.50
CA GLY A 863 34.46 25.41 12.35
C GLY A 863 35.49 26.29 11.63
N ARG A 864 36.80 25.99 11.79
CA ARG A 864 37.90 26.69 11.11
C ARG A 864 37.94 26.48 9.60
N MET A 865 37.26 25.47 9.06
CA MET A 865 37.15 25.25 7.62
C MET A 865 36.23 26.28 6.96
N MET A 866 35.28 26.86 7.70
CA MET A 866 34.41 27.90 7.16
C MET A 866 35.22 29.15 6.82
N SER A 867 35.23 29.53 5.55
CA SER A 867 36.01 30.70 5.13
C SER A 867 35.39 32.02 5.60
N THR A 868 36.13 32.74 6.43
CA THR A 868 35.76 34.11 6.78
C THR A 868 35.96 35.08 5.61
N GLN A 869 36.93 34.80 4.73
CA GLN A 869 37.36 35.66 3.62
C GLN A 869 36.44 35.61 2.39
N LYS A 870 35.74 34.50 2.15
CA LYS A 870 34.83 34.38 1.01
C LYS A 870 33.64 35.33 1.17
N PRO A 871 33.20 36.06 0.14
CA PRO A 871 32.04 36.95 0.26
C PRO A 871 30.77 36.18 0.64
N ASN A 872 30.54 35.02 0.02
CA ASN A 872 29.42 34.14 0.34
C ASN A 872 29.74 32.66 0.02
N PHE A 873 28.95 31.77 0.61
CA PHE A 873 28.82 30.34 0.27
C PHE A 873 27.50 29.82 0.88
N ILE A 874 26.98 28.69 0.40
CA ILE A 874 25.72 28.12 0.91
C ILE A 874 25.84 27.86 2.42
N GLY A 875 24.88 28.39 3.20
CA GLY A 875 24.86 28.27 4.65
C GLY A 875 25.60 29.37 5.42
N LYS A 876 26.44 30.19 4.78
CA LYS A 876 27.21 31.26 5.47
C LYS A 876 26.32 32.25 6.22
N ARG A 877 25.18 32.63 5.63
CA ARG A 877 24.33 33.70 6.18
C ARG A 877 23.62 33.30 7.47
N LEU A 878 23.12 32.06 7.53
CA LEU A 878 22.30 31.59 8.65
C LEU A 878 23.10 30.83 9.72
N SER A 879 24.37 30.49 9.45
CA SER A 879 25.27 29.87 10.44
C SER A 879 25.59 30.77 11.63
N THR A 880 25.41 32.10 11.51
CA THR A 880 25.69 33.07 12.60
C THR A 880 24.47 33.38 13.47
N ARG A 881 23.37 32.61 13.36
CA ARG A 881 22.19 32.83 14.21
C ARG A 881 22.51 32.45 15.66
N PHE A 882 21.92 33.18 16.60
CA PHE A 882 22.17 33.03 18.05
C PHE A 882 22.20 31.56 18.52
N GLY A 883 21.20 30.74 18.14
CA GLY A 883 21.14 29.34 18.54
C GLY A 883 22.23 28.43 17.96
N LEU A 884 22.88 28.82 16.85
CA LEU A 884 23.99 28.10 16.22
C LEU A 884 25.37 28.56 16.73
N THR A 885 25.41 29.67 17.46
CA THR A 885 26.62 30.21 18.08
C THR A 885 26.54 30.21 19.61
N ALA A 886 25.53 29.55 20.20
CA ALA A 886 25.36 29.49 21.64
C ALA A 886 26.51 28.70 22.29
N ALA A 887 26.99 29.18 23.45
CA ALA A 887 28.14 28.58 24.13
C ALA A 887 27.87 27.18 24.70
N ASP A 888 26.60 26.84 24.91
CA ASP A 888 26.13 25.57 25.46
C ASP A 888 25.74 24.53 24.40
N ARG A 889 26.05 24.78 23.12
CA ARG A 889 25.88 23.77 22.06
C ARG A 889 26.69 22.51 22.37
N GLY A 890 26.19 21.38 21.86
CA GLY A 890 26.90 20.12 21.89
C GLY A 890 28.14 20.19 21.02
N GLN A 891 29.32 20.01 21.61
CA GLN A 891 30.60 20.00 20.92
C GLN A 891 31.18 18.58 20.93
N LEU A 892 31.75 18.16 19.82
CA LEU A 892 32.39 16.86 19.66
C LEU A 892 33.60 16.76 20.58
N VAL A 893 33.58 15.76 21.45
CA VAL A 893 34.63 15.42 22.40
C VAL A 893 34.92 13.92 22.34
N GLY A 894 36.07 13.51 22.88
CA GLY A 894 36.36 12.12 23.17
C GLY A 894 35.88 11.74 24.57
N LEU A 895 35.47 10.49 24.75
CA LEU A 895 35.21 9.89 26.06
C LEU A 895 36.06 8.64 26.23
N LYS A 896 36.65 8.51 27.42
CA LYS A 896 37.39 7.33 27.85
C LYS A 896 36.81 6.82 29.18
N PRO A 897 36.45 5.54 29.33
CA PRO A 897 35.99 5.01 30.60
C PRO A 897 37.11 5.08 31.64
N ILE A 898 36.76 5.46 32.86
CA ILE A 898 37.70 5.50 33.99
C ILE A 898 38.12 4.09 34.38
N ASP A 899 37.15 3.17 34.40
CA ASP A 899 37.40 1.73 34.46
C ASP A 899 37.50 1.19 33.04
N THR A 900 38.73 0.92 32.58
CA THR A 900 39.01 0.47 31.21
C THR A 900 38.42 -0.89 30.87
N ALA A 901 37.92 -1.65 31.86
CA ALA A 901 37.18 -2.88 31.62
C ALA A 901 35.72 -2.65 31.22
N LYS A 902 35.18 -1.43 31.43
CA LYS A 902 33.82 -1.07 31.02
C LYS A 902 33.78 -0.56 29.58
N GLU A 903 32.69 -0.85 28.90
CA GLU A 903 32.45 -0.42 27.52
C GLU A 903 31.51 0.79 27.45
N ILE A 904 31.73 1.65 26.47
CA ILE A 904 30.82 2.74 26.13
C ILE A 904 30.08 2.36 24.84
N HIS A 905 28.77 2.59 24.80
CA HIS A 905 27.94 2.31 23.62
C HIS A 905 27.41 3.59 22.98
N ALA A 906 27.31 3.57 21.65
CA ALA A 906 26.68 4.66 20.90
C ALA A 906 25.19 4.79 21.25
N GLY A 907 24.69 6.02 21.27
CA GLY A 907 23.31 6.35 21.68
C GLY A 907 23.13 6.55 23.19
N ALA A 908 24.13 6.23 24.01
CA ALA A 908 24.08 6.51 25.45
C ALA A 908 24.10 8.02 25.72
N HIS A 909 23.44 8.44 26.81
CA HIS A 909 23.38 9.84 27.22
C HIS A 909 24.45 10.18 28.25
N ILE A 910 24.79 11.47 28.35
CA ILE A 910 25.83 11.95 29.24
C ILE A 910 25.19 12.74 30.38
N LEU A 911 25.51 12.36 31.60
CA LEU A 911 25.03 12.98 32.83
C LEU A 911 26.21 13.53 33.64
N LYS A 912 25.93 14.51 34.48
CA LYS A 912 26.85 14.90 35.56
C LYS A 912 26.89 13.79 36.61
N GLU A 913 28.01 13.66 37.30
CA GLU A 913 28.15 12.69 38.40
C GLU A 913 27.08 12.94 39.48
N GLY A 914 26.40 11.87 39.92
CA GLY A 914 25.30 11.95 40.89
C GLY A 914 23.96 12.50 40.37
N ALA A 915 23.88 12.93 39.10
CA ALA A 915 22.62 13.40 38.52
C ALA A 915 21.71 12.22 38.13
N ARG A 916 20.41 12.35 38.39
CA ARG A 916 19.42 11.35 37.96
C ARG A 916 19.10 11.51 36.47
N PRO A 917 18.89 10.41 35.72
CA PRO A 917 18.47 10.48 34.32
C PRO A 917 17.18 11.29 34.16
N SER A 918 17.24 12.38 33.39
CA SER A 918 16.10 13.21 33.00
C SER A 918 16.48 14.11 31.83
N THR A 919 15.50 14.63 31.09
CA THR A 919 15.75 15.59 30.00
C THR A 919 16.45 16.86 30.47
N VAL A 920 16.24 17.26 31.72
CA VAL A 920 16.90 18.44 32.33
C VAL A 920 18.37 18.17 32.61
N ASN A 921 18.70 16.95 33.05
CA ASN A 921 20.06 16.57 33.42
C ASN A 921 20.91 16.08 32.24
N ASP A 922 20.30 15.80 31.10
CA ASP A 922 20.98 15.38 29.88
C ASP A 922 21.96 16.46 29.37
N GLN A 923 23.24 16.10 29.36
CA GLN A 923 24.34 16.95 28.91
C GLN A 923 24.75 16.69 27.46
N GLY A 924 24.19 15.67 26.81
CA GLY A 924 24.63 15.25 25.49
C GLY A 924 24.55 13.76 25.28
N HIS A 925 25.11 13.28 24.17
CA HIS A 925 25.01 11.88 23.78
C HIS A 925 26.28 11.38 23.09
N VAL A 926 26.48 10.08 23.16
CA VAL A 926 27.54 9.36 22.45
C VAL A 926 27.10 9.13 21.01
N SER A 927 27.84 9.69 20.05
CA SER A 927 27.53 9.53 18.62
C SER A 927 28.13 8.25 18.05
N SER A 928 29.35 7.91 18.45
CA SER A 928 30.08 6.72 17.99
C SER A 928 30.91 6.15 19.12
N ALA A 929 30.98 4.82 19.22
CA ALA A 929 31.81 4.15 20.21
C ALA A 929 32.41 2.86 19.65
N CYS A 930 33.59 2.51 20.12
CA CYS A 930 34.24 1.24 19.82
C CYS A 930 35.17 0.83 20.95
N PHE A 931 35.59 -0.43 20.97
CA PHE A 931 36.85 -0.78 21.62
C PHE A 931 38.01 -0.54 20.64
N SER A 932 39.08 0.08 21.13
CA SER A 932 40.28 0.37 20.37
C SER A 932 41.32 -0.70 20.71
N PRO A 933 41.68 -1.61 19.80
CA PRO A 933 42.75 -2.57 20.04
C PRO A 933 44.12 -1.88 20.09
N THR A 934 44.25 -0.68 19.51
CA THR A 934 45.46 0.16 19.61
C THR A 934 45.68 0.64 21.05
N LEU A 935 44.60 0.98 21.77
CA LEU A 935 44.66 1.53 23.13
C LEU A 935 44.32 0.49 24.21
N GLY A 936 43.76 -0.65 23.84
CA GLY A 936 43.37 -1.75 24.72
C GLY A 936 42.12 -1.51 25.57
N HIS A 937 41.28 -0.52 25.21
CA HIS A 937 40.06 -0.19 25.96
C HIS A 937 39.01 0.51 25.08
N SER A 938 37.78 0.66 25.60
CA SER A 938 36.70 1.39 24.93
C SER A 938 36.99 2.89 24.82
N ILE A 939 36.66 3.49 23.67
CA ILE A 939 36.69 4.92 23.42
C ILE A 939 35.40 5.33 22.70
N ALA A 940 35.03 6.60 22.81
CA ALA A 940 33.85 7.10 22.14
C ALA A 940 33.98 8.55 21.69
N LEU A 941 33.30 8.90 20.61
CA LEU A 941 33.00 10.27 20.22
C LEU A 941 31.61 10.65 20.72
N ALA A 942 31.48 11.86 21.22
CA ALA A 942 30.25 12.31 21.83
C ALA A 942 30.03 13.81 21.64
N PHE A 943 28.78 14.24 21.57
CA PHE A 943 28.42 15.65 21.65
C PHE A 943 28.11 15.99 23.10
N LEU A 944 28.93 16.87 23.69
CA LEU A 944 28.77 17.33 25.07
C LEU A 944 28.53 18.84 25.08
N LYS A 945 27.50 19.30 25.81
CA LYS A 945 27.25 20.74 26.01
C LYS A 945 28.49 21.42 26.57
N SER A 946 28.99 22.43 25.85
CA SER A 946 30.25 23.14 26.15
C SER A 946 31.47 22.21 26.29
N GLY A 947 31.49 21.11 25.54
CA GLY A 947 32.42 19.99 25.76
C GLY A 947 33.91 20.34 25.72
N ARG A 948 34.35 21.28 24.87
CA ARG A 948 35.78 21.62 24.75
C ARG A 948 36.36 22.28 26.00
N GLU A 949 35.54 23.02 26.74
CA GLU A 949 35.93 23.65 28.02
C GLU A 949 35.94 22.64 29.18
N ARG A 950 35.40 21.44 28.95
CA ARG A 950 35.17 20.39 29.94
C ARG A 950 36.14 19.21 29.77
N ILE A 951 37.18 19.35 28.96
CA ILE A 951 38.24 18.34 28.84
C ILE A 951 38.89 18.13 30.22
N GLY A 952 39.02 16.87 30.63
CA GLY A 952 39.46 16.43 31.96
C GLY A 952 38.32 16.23 32.96
N GLU A 953 37.08 16.63 32.64
CA GLU A 953 35.92 16.41 33.52
C GLU A 953 35.52 14.93 33.57
N ARG A 954 35.07 14.47 34.73
CA ARG A 954 34.42 13.17 34.91
C ARG A 954 32.92 13.28 34.70
N VAL A 955 32.38 12.43 33.85
CA VAL A 955 30.95 12.35 33.52
C VAL A 955 30.44 10.92 33.67
N VAL A 956 29.11 10.76 33.70
CA VAL A 956 28.46 9.45 33.68
C VAL A 956 27.84 9.23 32.31
N VAL A 957 28.25 8.17 31.62
CA VAL A 957 27.60 7.68 30.40
C VAL A 957 26.51 6.70 30.81
N TRP A 958 25.27 7.04 30.53
CA TRP A 958 24.07 6.31 30.94
C TRP A 958 23.37 5.69 29.73
N ASP A 959 23.25 4.36 29.72
CA ASP A 959 22.45 3.59 28.76
C ASP A 959 21.22 3.03 29.46
N GLY A 960 20.10 3.76 29.37
CA GLY A 960 18.84 3.36 29.99
C GLY A 960 18.20 2.11 29.37
N LEU A 961 18.54 1.74 28.12
CA LEU A 961 17.99 0.55 27.48
C LEU A 961 18.65 -0.73 28.01
N ARG A 962 19.94 -0.64 28.34
CA ARG A 962 20.71 -1.75 28.95
C ARG A 962 20.76 -1.69 30.48
N GLY A 963 20.39 -0.55 31.07
CA GLY A 963 20.47 -0.32 32.51
C GLY A 963 21.90 -0.15 33.00
N GLU A 964 22.78 0.42 32.17
CA GLU A 964 24.22 0.51 32.42
C GLU A 964 24.68 1.95 32.66
N GLU A 965 25.64 2.10 33.58
CA GLU A 965 26.31 3.37 33.88
C GLU A 965 27.84 3.20 33.90
N VAL A 966 28.51 4.07 33.16
CA VAL A 966 29.96 4.08 33.01
C VAL A 966 30.50 5.47 33.32
N ALA A 967 31.33 5.56 34.36
CA ALA A 967 32.08 6.78 34.63
C ALA A 967 33.16 6.94 33.55
N ALA A 968 33.17 8.08 32.87
CA ALA A 968 34.09 8.40 31.79
C ALA A 968 34.77 9.75 32.01
N GLU A 969 35.99 9.89 31.49
CA GLU A 969 36.73 11.14 31.39
C GLU A 969 36.49 11.75 30.01
N VAL A 970 36.15 13.04 30.00
CA VAL A 970 36.06 13.86 28.78
C VAL A 970 37.47 14.19 28.31
N CYS A 971 37.79 13.89 27.06
CA CYS A 971 39.13 14.09 26.50
C CYS A 971 39.08 14.62 25.06
N SER A 972 40.26 14.76 24.44
CA SER A 972 40.37 15.08 23.02
C SER A 972 39.62 14.03 22.18
N PRO A 973 38.88 14.42 21.12
CA PRO A 973 38.29 13.46 20.20
C PRO A 973 39.35 12.69 19.37
N VAL A 974 40.61 13.16 19.35
CA VAL A 974 41.73 12.48 18.69
C VAL A 974 42.53 11.70 19.73
N PHE A 975 42.39 10.37 19.72
CA PHE A 975 42.99 9.46 20.71
C PHE A 975 44.36 8.94 20.29
N VAL A 976 44.58 8.75 18.99
CA VAL A 976 45.81 8.18 18.42
C VAL A 976 46.50 9.20 17.52
N ASP A 977 47.80 9.39 17.73
CA ASP A 977 48.66 10.29 16.93
C ASP A 977 48.07 11.70 16.74
N PRO A 978 47.80 12.47 17.82
CA PRO A 978 47.16 13.78 17.72
C PRO A 978 47.95 14.79 16.87
N ASP A 979 49.26 14.59 16.76
CA ASP A 979 50.17 15.41 15.94
C ASP A 979 50.17 15.03 14.46
N ASN A 980 49.44 13.99 14.05
CA ASN A 980 49.36 13.49 12.67
C ASN A 980 50.71 13.11 12.05
N LYS A 981 51.67 12.62 12.87
CA LYS A 981 53.01 12.24 12.40
C LYS A 981 52.95 11.05 11.44
N LYS A 982 52.05 10.09 11.68
CA LYS A 982 51.94 8.87 10.87
C LYS A 982 51.31 9.10 9.49
N LEU A 983 50.55 10.17 9.31
CA LEU A 983 49.96 10.54 8.02
C LEU A 983 51.01 10.97 6.99
N LEU A 984 52.13 11.53 7.46
CA LEU A 984 53.17 12.09 6.60
C LEU A 984 54.18 11.05 6.10
N GLY A 985 54.17 9.85 6.70
CA GLY A 985 55.12 8.77 6.38
C GLY A 985 56.30 8.75 7.33
#